data_AF-A0AAU9Z8T9-F1
#
_entry.id   AF-A0AAU9Z8T9-F1
#
_cell.length_a   1.000
_cell.length_b   1.000
_cell.length_c   1.000
_cell.angle_alpha   90.00
_cell.angle_beta   90.00
_cell.angle_gamma   90.00
#
_symmetry.space_group_name_H-M   'P 1'
#
loop_
_entity.id
_entity.type
_entity.pdbx_description
1 polymer ?
#
loop_
_entity_poly.entity_id
_entity_poly.type
_entity_poly.pdbx_seq_one_letter_code
_entity_poly.pdbx_strand_id
1 'polypeptide(L)'
;MIVLLFFALLWMVDGVFSQLHYTVQEEQEHGTFVGNIAEDLGLDITKLSARRFQTVANSRTPYLDLNLETGVLYVNEKIDREQICKQSPSCVLHLEVFLENPLELFRVEIEVLDINDNPPSFPEPDLTVEISESATPGTRFPLESAFDPDVGTNSLRDYEITPNSYFSLDVQTQGDGNRFAELVLEKPLDREQQAVHRYVLTAVDGGGGGGGEGGGGGGGAGLPPQQQRTGTALLTIRVLDSNDNVPAFDQPVYTVSLPENSPPGTLVIQLNATDPDEGQNGEVVYSFSSHISPRARELFGLSPRTGRLEVSGELDYEESPVYQVYVQAKDLGPNAVPAHCKVLVRVLDANDNAPEISFSTVKEAVSEGAAPGTVVALFSVTDRDSEENGQVQCELLGDVPFRLKSSFKNYYTIVTEAPLDREAGDSYTLTVVARDQGEPALSTSKSIQVQVSDVNDNAPRFSQPVYDVYVTENNVPGAYIYAVSATDRDEGANAKLTYSILECQIQGMSVFTYVSINSDNGYLYALRSFDYEQIKDFSFQVEARDAGSPQSLAGNATVNILIVDQNDNAPAIVAPLPGRNGTPAREVLPRSAEPGYLLTRVAAVDADDGENARLTYSIVRGNEMNLFRLDWRTGELRTARRVPAKRDPQRPYELVIEVRDHGQPPLSSTATLIVQLVDGAVEPQGGGGGGSGGPGEHQRPSRSGGGETSLDLTLILIIALGSVSFIFLLAMIVLAVRCQKEKKLNIYTCLASDCCLCCCCCGSGGSTCCGRQARARKKKLSKSDIMLVQSANVPSNPAQVPVEESGSFGSHHHNQNYCYQVCLTPESAKTDLMFLKPCSPSRSTDAEHNPCGAIVTGYSDQQPDIISNGSILSNETKHQRAELSYLVDRPRRVNSSAFQEADIVSSKDSGHGDSEQGDSDHDVTNRGQSAGMDLFSNCTEECKALGHSDRCWMPSFVPSDGRQAADYRSNLHVPGMDSVPDTEVFEPPEAQPGAERSFSTFGKEKALHGTLERKELDGLLSNTRAPYKPPYLKRLCSDSQIT
;
A
#
# COMPACT_ATOMS: atom_id res chain seq x y z
N MET A 1 -26.38 144.20 42.21
CA MET A 1 -25.34 144.80 43.09
C MET A 1 -24.73 143.72 43.99
N ILE A 2 -24.00 142.77 43.40
CA ILE A 2 -23.23 141.70 44.10
C ILE A 2 -21.88 141.49 43.38
N VAL A 3 -21.91 141.55 42.05
CA VAL A 3 -20.77 141.62 41.10
C VAL A 3 -19.62 142.55 41.52
N LEU A 4 -19.89 143.57 42.35
CA LEU A 4 -18.91 144.57 42.80
C LEU A 4 -18.10 144.18 44.05
N LEU A 5 -18.39 143.04 44.71
CA LEU A 5 -17.68 142.64 45.94
C LEU A 5 -16.68 141.49 45.76
N PHE A 6 -16.82 140.66 44.71
CA PHE A 6 -15.92 139.52 44.49
C PHE A 6 -14.64 139.91 43.73
N PHE A 7 -14.70 140.96 42.91
CA PHE A 7 -13.54 141.51 42.18
C PHE A 7 -12.48 142.16 43.07
N ALA A 8 -12.72 142.31 44.38
CA ALA A 8 -11.84 142.98 45.32
C ALA A 8 -10.95 142.03 46.16
N LEU A 9 -11.05 140.71 45.99
CA LEU A 9 -10.37 139.72 46.84
C LEU A 9 -9.37 138.81 46.09
N LEU A 10 -9.17 139.02 44.78
CA LEU A 10 -8.27 138.22 43.94
C LEU A 10 -6.99 138.95 43.50
N TRP A 11 -6.79 140.19 43.95
CA TRP A 11 -5.55 140.94 43.75
C TRP A 11 -4.74 140.91 45.04
N MET A 12 -3.76 139.99 45.13
CA MET A 12 -2.56 139.99 46.02
C MET A 12 -1.98 138.58 46.30
N VAL A 13 -1.76 137.73 45.27
CA VAL A 13 -0.55 136.87 45.16
C VAL A 13 -0.35 136.55 43.66
N ASP A 14 0.61 137.17 43.01
CA ASP A 14 1.15 136.70 41.72
C ASP A 14 2.59 136.24 41.94
N GLY A 15 2.90 135.03 41.48
CA GLY A 15 4.18 134.36 41.69
C GLY A 15 4.42 133.29 40.64
N VAL A 16 4.68 133.73 39.41
CA VAL A 16 4.89 132.85 38.25
C VAL A 16 6.29 132.25 38.30
N PHE A 17 6.38 130.93 38.51
CA PHE A 17 7.56 130.16 38.13
C PHE A 17 7.46 129.83 36.64
N SER A 18 8.45 130.25 35.84
CA SER A 18 8.57 129.85 34.44
C SER A 18 9.40 128.56 34.32
N GLN A 19 8.90 127.58 33.58
CA GLN A 19 9.55 126.30 33.30
C GLN A 19 9.69 126.16 31.78
N LEU A 20 10.94 126.18 31.31
CA LEU A 20 11.26 126.20 29.89
C LEU A 20 11.32 124.78 29.35
N HIS A 21 10.76 124.56 28.17
CA HIS A 21 10.74 123.25 27.51
C HIS A 21 11.30 123.40 26.10
N TYR A 22 12.22 122.51 25.74
CA TYR A 22 12.70 122.34 24.36
C TYR A 22 12.55 120.88 23.96
N THR A 23 12.45 120.64 22.65
CA THR A 23 12.58 119.32 22.06
C THR A 23 13.83 119.29 21.19
N VAL A 24 14.57 118.20 21.24
CA VAL A 24 15.69 117.93 20.34
C VAL A 24 15.55 116.50 19.86
N GLN A 25 15.80 116.22 18.58
CA GLN A 25 15.99 114.84 18.15
C GLN A 25 17.28 114.29 18.76
N GLU A 26 17.37 112.98 18.86
CA GLU A 26 18.65 112.34 19.11
C GLU A 26 19.55 112.27 17.87
N GLU A 27 20.73 111.67 18.04
CA GLU A 27 21.78 111.47 17.03
C GLU A 27 22.25 112.75 16.31
N GLN A 28 21.92 113.92 16.84
CA GLN A 28 22.23 115.22 16.24
C GLN A 28 23.73 115.54 16.27
N GLU A 29 24.17 116.24 15.23
CA GLU A 29 25.56 116.67 15.06
C GLU A 29 25.99 117.69 16.13
N HIS A 30 27.29 117.68 16.45
CA HIS A 30 27.89 118.65 17.38
C HIS A 30 27.68 120.10 16.91
N GLY A 31 27.18 120.95 17.81
CA GLY A 31 26.83 122.34 17.52
C GLY A 31 25.39 122.55 17.02
N THR A 32 24.54 121.51 16.99
CA THR A 32 23.12 121.64 16.65
C THR A 32 22.39 122.54 17.65
N PHE A 33 21.59 123.50 17.15
CA PHE A 33 20.81 124.43 17.95
C PHE A 33 19.62 123.72 18.64
N VAL A 34 19.45 123.95 19.94
CA VAL A 34 18.34 123.38 20.75
C VAL A 34 17.30 124.44 21.11
N GLY A 35 17.74 125.64 21.50
CA GLY A 35 16.83 126.71 21.95
C GLY A 35 17.57 127.97 22.42
N ASN A 36 16.85 129.08 22.58
CA ASN A 36 17.43 130.36 23.01
C ASN A 36 16.86 130.83 24.36
N ILE A 37 17.46 130.34 25.44
CA ILE A 37 17.00 130.56 26.83
C ILE A 37 16.89 132.04 27.17
N ALA A 38 17.74 132.89 26.61
CA ALA A 38 17.66 134.33 26.85
C ALA A 38 16.43 134.96 26.16
N GLU A 39 16.16 134.61 24.91
CA GLU A 39 15.04 135.16 24.13
C GLU A 39 13.70 134.68 24.69
N ASP A 40 13.58 133.38 24.98
CA ASP A 40 12.33 132.79 25.49
C ASP A 40 11.97 133.23 26.92
N LEU A 41 12.98 133.63 27.73
CA LEU A 41 12.78 134.26 29.04
C LEU A 41 12.68 135.79 28.98
N GLY A 42 12.72 136.41 27.80
CA GLY A 42 12.64 137.87 27.62
C GLY A 42 13.85 138.64 28.16
N LEU A 43 15.00 137.98 28.28
CA LEU A 43 16.24 138.53 28.82
C LEU A 43 17.02 139.26 27.73
N ASP A 44 17.30 140.54 27.97
CA ASP A 44 18.18 141.36 27.13
C ASP A 44 19.61 140.78 27.12
N ILE A 45 20.06 140.31 25.95
CA ILE A 45 21.39 139.72 25.73
C ILE A 45 22.54 140.60 26.23
N THR A 46 22.39 141.94 26.20
CA THR A 46 23.42 142.88 26.70
C THR A 46 23.56 142.87 28.22
N LYS A 47 22.63 142.20 28.94
CA LYS A 47 22.59 142.12 30.41
C LYS A 47 22.87 140.72 30.97
N LEU A 48 22.95 139.67 30.15
CA LEU A 48 23.23 138.29 30.59
C LEU A 48 24.55 138.19 31.36
N SER A 49 25.63 138.73 30.78
CA SER A 49 26.96 138.78 31.40
C SER A 49 26.99 139.65 32.66
N ALA A 50 26.28 140.79 32.65
CA ALA A 50 26.15 141.67 33.81
C ALA A 50 25.37 141.03 34.97
N ARG A 51 24.47 140.09 34.68
CA ARG A 51 23.74 139.27 35.66
C ARG A 51 24.35 137.89 35.91
N ARG A 52 25.56 137.61 35.42
CA ARG A 52 26.24 136.29 35.54
C ARG A 52 25.34 135.10 35.19
N PHE A 53 24.69 135.14 34.03
CA PHE A 53 23.94 133.99 33.53
C PHE A 53 24.84 132.74 33.48
N GLN A 54 24.46 131.66 34.17
CA GLN A 54 25.28 130.45 34.26
C GLN A 54 24.44 129.19 34.55
N THR A 55 24.89 128.04 34.02
CA THR A 55 24.38 126.70 34.37
C THR A 55 24.74 126.30 35.81
N VAL A 56 23.84 125.65 36.53
CA VAL A 56 24.12 124.98 37.81
C VAL A 56 25.01 123.76 37.58
N ALA A 57 26.05 123.59 38.40
CA ALA A 57 27.09 122.58 38.15
C ALA A 57 26.59 121.13 38.17
N ASN A 58 25.55 120.82 38.96
CA ASN A 58 25.02 119.47 39.14
C ASN A 58 24.02 119.04 38.05
N SER A 59 23.52 119.97 37.24
CA SER A 59 22.61 119.71 36.10
C SER A 59 23.31 119.90 34.75
N ARG A 60 24.64 119.95 34.74
CA ARG A 60 25.44 119.86 33.52
C ARG A 60 25.44 118.42 33.01
N THR A 61 25.00 118.26 31.78
CA THR A 61 25.09 117.02 31.00
C THR A 61 26.19 117.19 29.94
N PRO A 62 26.98 116.14 29.61
CA PRO A 62 27.96 116.24 28.52
C PRO A 62 27.31 116.54 27.17
N TYR A 63 26.04 116.19 26.98
CA TYR A 63 25.32 116.32 25.72
C TYR A 63 24.92 117.75 25.34
N LEU A 64 24.92 118.70 26.29
CA LEU A 64 24.42 120.07 26.06
C LEU A 64 25.39 121.13 26.60
N ASP A 65 25.80 122.07 25.75
CA ASP A 65 26.53 123.28 26.17
C ASP A 65 25.68 124.54 25.98
N LEU A 66 25.84 125.50 26.88
CA LEU A 66 25.07 126.73 26.92
C LEU A 66 25.99 127.93 26.74
N ASN A 67 25.86 128.60 25.59
CA ASN A 67 26.63 129.79 25.29
C ASN A 67 26.17 130.95 26.19
N LEU A 68 26.97 131.26 27.21
CA LEU A 68 26.65 132.25 28.25
C LEU A 68 26.63 133.71 27.76
N GLU A 69 27.18 133.99 26.57
CA GLU A 69 27.15 135.33 25.97
C GLU A 69 25.85 135.60 25.20
N THR A 70 25.23 134.57 24.63
CA THR A 70 24.04 134.68 23.76
C THR A 70 22.76 134.14 24.40
N GLY A 71 22.86 133.20 25.34
CA GLY A 71 21.73 132.46 25.89
C GLY A 71 21.33 131.22 25.10
N VAL A 72 22.06 130.88 24.02
CA VAL A 72 21.72 129.78 23.12
C VAL A 72 22.29 128.45 23.60
N LEU A 73 21.44 127.43 23.64
CA LEU A 73 21.74 126.05 23.99
C LEU A 73 22.06 125.23 22.73
N TYR A 74 23.16 124.48 22.75
CA TYR A 74 23.65 123.65 21.65
C TYR A 74 23.94 122.21 22.09
N VAL A 75 23.83 121.26 21.17
CA VAL A 75 24.30 119.87 21.36
C VAL A 75 25.83 119.86 21.38
N ASN A 76 26.43 119.27 22.41
CA ASN A 76 27.89 119.22 22.63
C ASN A 76 28.48 117.82 22.46
N GLU A 77 27.84 116.79 22.99
CA GLU A 77 28.12 115.39 22.67
C GLU A 77 26.87 114.77 22.05
N LYS A 78 27.06 113.79 21.16
CA LYS A 78 25.96 113.15 20.44
C LYS A 78 25.01 112.49 21.45
N ILE A 79 23.71 112.74 21.27
CA ILE A 79 22.66 112.19 22.13
C ILE A 79 22.27 110.83 21.56
N ASP A 80 22.46 109.77 22.35
CA ASP A 80 22.05 108.39 22.06
C ASP A 80 20.99 108.03 23.12
N ARG A 81 19.71 107.98 22.71
CA ARG A 81 18.57 107.82 23.63
C ARG A 81 18.49 106.40 24.16
N GLU A 82 18.90 105.40 23.40
CA GLU A 82 18.94 104.00 23.80
C GLU A 82 19.99 103.78 24.89
N GLN A 83 21.13 104.46 24.84
CA GLN A 83 22.17 104.43 25.88
C GLN A 83 21.75 105.22 27.12
N ILE A 84 21.12 106.39 26.98
CA ILE A 84 20.75 107.27 28.11
C ILE A 84 19.48 106.76 28.82
N CYS A 85 18.44 106.48 28.06
CA CYS A 85 17.06 106.27 28.51
C CYS A 85 16.54 104.86 28.21
N LYS A 86 17.12 104.13 27.24
CA LYS A 86 16.65 102.81 26.80
C LYS A 86 15.18 102.86 26.37
N GLN A 87 14.42 101.80 26.64
CA GLN A 87 12.99 101.65 26.33
C GLN A 87 12.08 102.53 27.23
N SER A 88 12.60 103.61 27.81
CA SER A 88 11.80 104.55 28.62
C SER A 88 10.91 105.41 27.69
N PRO A 89 9.59 105.51 27.94
CA PRO A 89 8.64 106.20 27.05
C PRO A 89 8.74 107.73 27.08
N SER A 90 9.56 108.30 27.97
CA SER A 90 9.95 109.70 27.94
C SER A 90 11.43 109.82 28.33
N CYS A 91 12.18 110.60 27.55
CA CYS A 91 13.59 110.85 27.78
C CYS A 91 13.81 112.36 27.92
N VAL A 92 14.10 112.83 29.13
CA VAL A 92 14.20 114.27 29.43
C VAL A 92 15.54 114.58 30.10
N LEU A 93 16.31 115.47 29.48
CA LEU A 93 17.52 116.04 30.06
C LEU A 93 17.13 117.30 30.85
N HIS A 94 17.31 117.27 32.17
CA HIS A 94 17.03 118.40 33.05
C HIS A 94 18.27 119.29 33.22
N LEU A 95 18.21 120.52 32.73
CA LEU A 95 19.21 121.57 32.92
C LEU A 95 18.65 122.66 33.84
N GLU A 96 19.46 123.16 34.78
CA GLU A 96 19.09 124.32 35.61
C GLU A 96 20.05 125.48 35.35
N VAL A 97 19.50 126.68 35.13
CA VAL A 97 20.24 127.91 34.83
C VAL A 97 19.84 129.01 35.80
N PHE A 98 20.78 129.86 36.20
CA PHE A 98 20.52 130.95 37.13
C PHE A 98 21.10 132.28 36.66
N LEU A 99 20.52 133.36 37.20
CA LEU A 99 21.00 134.73 37.09
C LEU A 99 21.15 135.32 38.50
N GLU A 100 22.06 136.26 38.67
CA GLU A 100 22.23 137.08 39.87
C GLU A 100 21.61 138.49 39.71
N ASN A 101 21.30 139.12 40.86
CA ASN A 101 20.81 140.49 41.00
C ASN A 101 19.61 140.88 40.10
N PRO A 102 18.36 140.46 40.41
CA PRO A 102 17.95 139.56 41.51
C PRO A 102 18.40 138.11 41.26
N LEU A 103 18.37 137.26 42.30
CA LEU A 103 18.71 135.85 42.12
C LEU A 103 17.49 135.09 41.60
N GLU A 104 17.59 134.58 40.37
CA GLU A 104 16.52 133.88 39.65
C GLU A 104 17.05 132.53 39.15
N LEU A 105 16.24 131.47 39.28
CA LEU A 105 16.57 130.10 38.88
C LEU A 105 15.48 129.60 37.93
N PHE A 106 15.88 129.11 36.76
CA PHE A 106 14.98 128.54 35.76
C PHE A 106 15.34 127.08 35.50
N ARG A 107 14.30 126.27 35.33
CA ARG A 107 14.42 124.88 34.85
C ARG A 107 14.20 124.87 33.36
N VAL A 108 15.09 124.17 32.67
CA VAL A 108 15.04 123.92 31.24
C VAL A 108 15.00 122.41 31.07
N GLU A 109 13.91 121.91 30.51
CA GLU A 109 13.70 120.49 30.27
C GLU A 109 13.78 120.25 28.76
N ILE A 110 14.76 119.44 28.36
CA ILE A 110 15.02 119.12 26.96
C ILE A 110 14.54 117.69 26.74
N GLU A 111 13.39 117.55 26.10
CA GLU A 111 12.84 116.26 25.68
C GLU A 111 13.61 115.76 24.46
N VAL A 112 14.19 114.57 24.59
CA VAL A 112 14.91 113.86 23.53
C VAL A 112 13.89 113.04 22.75
N LEU A 113 13.69 113.42 21.48
CA LEU A 113 12.78 112.78 20.55
C LEU A 113 13.47 111.60 19.85
N ASP A 114 12.86 110.44 20.03
CA ASP A 114 13.15 109.15 19.41
C ASP A 114 13.17 109.21 17.87
N ILE A 115 14.16 108.59 17.24
CA ILE A 115 14.24 108.42 15.78
C ILE A 115 14.39 106.93 15.41
N ASN A 116 13.97 106.56 14.20
CA ASN A 116 14.07 105.18 13.70
C ASN A 116 15.51 104.85 13.26
N ASP A 117 16.37 104.60 14.24
CA ASP A 117 17.82 104.48 14.14
C ASP A 117 18.30 103.02 14.31
N ASN A 118 17.55 102.18 15.03
CA ASN A 118 17.80 100.75 15.14
C ASN A 118 16.81 99.93 14.30
N PRO A 119 17.22 98.78 13.74
CA PRO A 119 16.29 97.83 13.14
C PRO A 119 15.80 96.79 14.17
N PRO A 120 14.57 96.27 14.05
CA PRO A 120 14.13 95.12 14.84
C PRO A 120 15.03 93.92 14.53
N SER A 121 15.37 93.14 15.55
CA SER A 121 16.39 92.08 15.47
C SER A 121 15.93 90.79 16.17
N PHE A 122 16.15 89.64 15.54
CA PHE A 122 15.89 88.34 16.15
C PHE A 122 17.08 87.87 17.00
N PRO A 123 16.86 87.19 18.14
CA PRO A 123 17.94 86.64 18.96
C PRO A 123 18.71 85.51 18.26
N GLU A 124 18.01 84.64 17.52
CA GLU A 124 18.63 83.64 16.62
C GLU A 124 18.28 83.91 15.14
N PRO A 125 19.25 83.82 14.21
CA PRO A 125 19.00 84.03 12.78
C PRO A 125 18.43 82.81 12.05
N ASP A 126 18.55 81.59 12.62
CA ASP A 126 18.19 80.30 12.02
C ASP A 126 17.21 79.53 12.94
N LEU A 127 16.04 80.12 13.21
CA LEU A 127 15.03 79.55 14.12
C LEU A 127 14.52 78.18 13.62
N THR A 128 14.65 77.15 14.46
CA THR A 128 14.11 75.80 14.17
C THR A 128 12.93 75.47 15.08
N VAL A 129 11.80 75.07 14.50
CA VAL A 129 10.60 74.63 15.23
C VAL A 129 10.26 73.20 14.83
N GLU A 130 9.94 72.36 15.82
CA GLU A 130 9.55 70.96 15.60
C GLU A 130 8.05 70.80 15.83
N ILE A 131 7.34 70.26 14.83
CA ILE A 131 5.86 70.17 14.81
C ILE A 131 5.45 68.77 14.39
N SER A 132 4.73 68.06 15.25
CA SER A 132 4.13 66.75 14.92
C SER A 132 3.14 66.89 13.77
N GLU A 133 3.15 65.96 12.80
CA GLU A 133 2.20 66.06 11.67
C GLU A 133 0.74 65.88 12.08
N SER A 134 0.52 65.08 13.12
CA SER A 134 -0.74 64.92 13.83
C SER A 134 -1.22 66.19 14.58
N ALA A 135 -0.51 67.32 14.45
CA ALA A 135 -0.97 68.62 14.95
C ALA A 135 -2.22 69.10 14.21
N THR A 136 -3.25 69.46 14.97
CA THR A 136 -4.53 69.93 14.42
C THR A 136 -4.42 71.33 13.81
N PRO A 137 -5.04 71.62 12.65
CA PRO A 137 -5.18 72.99 12.16
C PRO A 137 -5.82 73.92 13.20
N GLY A 138 -5.34 75.16 13.27
CA GLY A 138 -5.62 76.12 14.34
C GLY A 138 -4.68 76.02 15.55
N THR A 139 -3.81 75.00 15.63
CA THR A 139 -2.75 74.94 16.65
C THR A 139 -1.76 76.07 16.45
N ARG A 140 -1.29 76.63 17.58
CA ARG A 140 -0.37 77.76 17.64
C ARG A 140 0.96 77.32 18.22
N PHE A 141 2.05 77.81 17.63
CA PHE A 141 3.41 77.57 18.08
C PHE A 141 4.08 78.93 18.35
N PRO A 142 4.55 79.20 19.58
CA PRO A 142 5.19 80.48 19.89
C PRO A 142 6.49 80.60 19.09
N LEU A 143 6.71 81.76 18.46
CA LEU A 143 7.99 82.13 17.86
C LEU A 143 8.76 83.04 18.81
N GLU A 144 10.08 83.09 18.65
CA GLU A 144 10.90 84.06 19.37
C GLU A 144 10.60 85.48 18.88
N SER A 145 10.30 86.38 19.82
CA SER A 145 10.02 87.77 19.51
C SER A 145 11.29 88.49 19.04
N ALA A 146 11.20 89.26 17.96
CA ALA A 146 12.21 90.24 17.64
C ALA A 146 12.26 91.33 18.71
N PHE A 147 13.46 91.86 18.99
CA PHE A 147 13.66 92.98 19.87
C PHE A 147 14.06 94.22 19.09
N ASP A 148 13.49 95.35 19.48
CA ASP A 148 13.68 96.66 18.87
C ASP A 148 14.03 97.67 19.97
N PRO A 149 15.19 98.35 19.90
CA PRO A 149 15.60 99.34 20.92
C PRO A 149 14.72 100.58 20.97
N ASP A 150 14.19 101.00 19.81
CA ASP A 150 13.47 102.25 19.56
C ASP A 150 12.05 102.19 20.15
N VAL A 151 11.38 103.32 20.36
CA VAL A 151 10.16 103.42 21.20
C VAL A 151 8.96 104.03 20.47
N GLY A 152 7.76 103.60 20.86
CA GLY A 152 6.49 104.24 20.50
C GLY A 152 6.04 103.94 19.07
N THR A 153 6.40 104.78 18.11
CA THR A 153 6.09 104.55 16.67
C THR A 153 7.24 103.92 15.90
N ASN A 154 8.46 103.97 16.44
CA ASN A 154 9.64 103.42 15.79
C ASN A 154 9.95 102.00 16.30
N SER A 155 9.44 101.61 17.46
CA SER A 155 9.48 100.21 17.92
C SER A 155 8.75 99.24 16.98
N LEU A 156 9.18 97.97 16.98
CA LEU A 156 8.52 96.78 16.43
C LEU A 156 7.00 96.90 16.27
N ARG A 157 6.55 96.79 15.03
CA ARG A 157 5.15 96.98 14.63
C ARG A 157 4.47 95.69 14.20
N ASP A 158 5.12 94.87 13.39
CA ASP A 158 4.48 93.70 12.79
C ASP A 158 5.46 92.56 12.48
N TYR A 159 4.93 91.40 12.14
CA TYR A 159 5.69 90.25 11.65
C TYR A 159 5.09 89.70 10.35
N GLU A 160 5.93 89.50 9.34
CA GLU A 160 5.57 88.89 8.06
C GLU A 160 6.26 87.52 7.89
N ILE A 161 5.55 86.55 7.29
CA ILE A 161 6.12 85.27 6.86
C ILE A 161 6.02 85.16 5.34
N THR A 162 7.01 84.52 4.71
CA THR A 162 6.94 84.19 3.27
C THR A 162 5.61 83.48 2.93
N PRO A 163 4.83 83.99 1.97
CA PRO A 163 3.52 83.43 1.62
C PRO A 163 3.58 81.93 1.28
N ASN A 164 2.85 81.15 2.05
CA ASN A 164 2.81 79.69 1.96
C ASN A 164 1.37 79.19 2.23
N SER A 165 1.15 77.87 2.20
CA SER A 165 -0.19 77.30 2.35
C SER A 165 -0.43 76.45 3.60
N TYR A 166 0.53 76.38 4.52
CA TYR A 166 0.46 75.55 5.73
C TYR A 166 0.48 76.37 7.01
N PHE A 167 1.09 77.57 7.01
CA PHE A 167 1.28 78.40 8.19
C PHE A 167 0.98 79.87 7.94
N SER A 168 0.24 80.49 8.84
CA SER A 168 0.08 81.94 8.96
C SER A 168 0.74 82.45 10.26
N LEU A 169 0.74 83.77 10.48
CA LEU A 169 1.15 84.38 11.74
C LEU A 169 -0.07 85.03 12.40
N ASP A 170 -0.20 84.86 13.71
CA ASP A 170 -1.04 85.69 14.56
C ASP A 170 -0.13 86.57 15.45
N VAL A 171 -0.21 87.89 15.27
CA VAL A 171 0.64 88.86 15.97
C VAL A 171 -0.11 89.41 17.17
N GLN A 172 0.33 88.98 18.36
CA GLN A 172 -0.30 89.30 19.63
C GLN A 172 0.43 90.44 20.33
N THR A 173 -0.32 91.39 20.88
CA THR A 173 0.21 92.55 21.63
C THR A 173 -0.10 92.38 23.12
N GLN A 174 0.94 92.39 23.95
CA GLN A 174 0.82 92.28 25.40
C GLN A 174 0.42 93.63 26.03
N GLY A 175 -0.06 93.58 27.28
CA GLY A 175 -0.60 94.77 27.98
C GLY A 175 0.43 95.85 28.36
N ASP A 176 1.70 95.60 28.10
CA ASP A 176 2.84 96.53 28.22
C ASP A 176 3.24 97.18 26.88
N GLY A 177 2.65 96.74 25.76
CA GLY A 177 2.96 97.18 24.40
C GLY A 177 3.83 96.23 23.58
N ASN A 178 4.43 95.19 24.19
CA ASN A 178 5.31 94.24 23.50
C ASN A 178 4.55 93.37 22.49
N ARG A 179 5.12 93.16 21.30
CA ARG A 179 4.53 92.35 20.22
C ARG A 179 5.29 91.06 19.98
N PHE A 180 4.58 89.95 19.94
CA PHE A 180 5.14 88.63 19.62
C PHE A 180 4.28 87.92 18.58
N ALA A 181 4.89 87.01 17.82
CA ALA A 181 4.20 86.24 16.79
C ALA A 181 3.98 84.79 17.26
N GLU A 182 2.78 84.28 17.02
CA GLU A 182 2.47 82.85 17.08
C GLU A 182 2.31 82.33 15.65
N LEU A 183 3.02 81.25 15.31
CA LEU A 183 2.85 80.54 14.06
C LEU A 183 1.57 79.69 14.15
N VAL A 184 0.61 79.92 13.26
CA VAL A 184 -0.67 79.20 13.26
C VAL A 184 -0.71 78.20 12.11
N LEU A 185 -1.03 76.94 12.40
CA LEU A 185 -1.14 75.88 11.40
C LEU A 185 -2.49 75.96 10.67
N GLU A 186 -2.46 76.28 9.38
CA GLU A 186 -3.66 76.44 8.52
C GLU A 186 -4.14 75.13 7.87
N LYS A 187 -3.24 74.15 7.73
CA LYS A 187 -3.51 72.84 7.11
C LYS A 187 -2.81 71.72 7.87
N PRO A 188 -3.33 70.48 7.86
CA PRO A 188 -2.57 69.35 8.38
C PRO A 188 -1.24 69.21 7.61
N LEU A 189 -0.23 68.71 8.31
CA LEU A 189 1.05 68.32 7.72
C LEU A 189 1.01 66.84 7.33
N ASP A 190 2.03 66.41 6.60
CA ASP A 190 2.20 65.09 5.99
C ASP A 190 3.72 64.97 5.76
N ARG A 191 4.41 64.18 6.59
CA ARG A 191 5.88 64.08 6.62
C ARG A 191 6.38 63.28 5.41
N GLU A 192 5.63 62.27 4.98
CA GLU A 192 5.89 61.44 3.81
C GLU A 192 5.85 62.27 2.52
N GLN A 193 5.01 63.30 2.48
CA GLN A 193 4.97 64.33 1.46
C GLN A 193 6.09 65.38 1.64
N GLN A 194 6.24 65.96 2.84
CA GLN A 194 7.27 66.98 3.10
C GLN A 194 7.72 67.08 4.57
N ALA A 195 8.67 66.24 4.97
CA ALA A 195 9.29 66.25 6.30
C ALA A 195 9.94 67.58 6.77
N VAL A 196 10.26 68.52 5.87
CA VAL A 196 10.91 69.80 6.21
C VAL A 196 10.39 70.97 5.38
N HIS A 197 9.93 72.02 6.05
CA HIS A 197 9.61 73.31 5.42
C HIS A 197 10.66 74.39 5.79
N ARG A 198 10.80 75.39 4.91
CA ARG A 198 11.70 76.53 5.11
C ARG A 198 11.00 77.82 4.67
N TYR A 199 10.94 78.79 5.57
CA TYR A 199 10.28 80.07 5.38
C TYR A 199 11.20 81.20 5.86
N VAL A 200 10.99 82.43 5.38
CA VAL A 200 11.64 83.61 5.98
C VAL A 200 10.62 84.33 6.84
N LEU A 201 11.00 84.57 8.09
CA LEU A 201 10.27 85.36 9.06
C LEU A 201 10.91 86.76 9.08
N THR A 202 10.09 87.80 8.96
CA THR A 202 10.53 89.20 8.91
C THR A 202 9.82 89.98 10.01
N ALA A 203 10.57 90.64 10.88
CA ALA A 203 10.05 91.62 11.81
C ALA A 203 10.18 93.02 11.20
N VAL A 204 9.15 93.85 11.32
CA VAL A 204 9.12 95.20 10.73
C VAL A 204 8.78 96.25 11.78
N ASP A 205 9.46 97.40 11.72
CA ASP A 205 9.19 98.54 12.60
C ASP A 205 8.00 99.39 12.13
N GLY A 206 7.73 100.51 12.82
CA GLY A 206 6.69 101.47 12.44
C GLY A 206 7.14 102.69 11.64
N GLY A 207 8.43 102.79 11.29
CA GLY A 207 9.03 103.90 10.56
C GLY A 207 8.29 104.25 9.27
N GLY A 208 7.90 105.53 9.15
CA GLY A 208 7.22 106.05 7.95
C GLY A 208 5.68 106.04 7.99
N GLY A 209 5.05 105.72 9.13
CA GLY A 209 3.58 105.71 9.30
C GLY A 209 2.83 107.05 9.22
N GLY A 210 3.47 108.15 8.79
CA GLY A 210 2.95 109.54 8.88
C GLY A 210 2.04 110.04 7.75
N GLY A 211 1.26 109.17 7.10
CA GLY A 211 0.50 109.49 5.88
C GLY A 211 -0.82 110.27 6.08
N GLY A 212 -0.77 111.54 6.47
CA GLY A 212 -1.94 112.43 6.58
C GLY A 212 -1.81 113.72 5.76
N GLU A 213 -2.81 114.04 4.92
CA GLU A 213 -2.73 115.16 3.96
C GLU A 213 -2.86 116.56 4.62
N GLY A 214 -1.88 117.45 4.43
CA GLY A 214 -1.91 118.83 4.94
C GLY A 214 -0.74 119.69 4.49
N GLY A 215 -0.77 120.18 3.25
CA GLY A 215 0.40 120.79 2.59
C GLY A 215 0.78 122.23 3.00
N GLY A 216 2.04 122.58 2.73
CA GLY A 216 2.58 123.94 2.86
C GLY A 216 4.11 123.93 2.71
N GLY A 217 4.68 124.65 1.74
CA GLY A 217 6.10 124.59 1.43
C GLY A 217 6.96 125.58 2.23
N GLY A 218 8.11 125.12 2.74
CA GLY A 218 9.16 125.94 3.33
C GLY A 218 10.47 125.16 3.38
N GLY A 219 11.58 125.74 2.88
CA GLY A 219 12.86 125.04 2.77
C GLY A 219 13.68 125.09 4.06
N GLY A 220 13.88 123.93 4.70
CA GLY A 220 14.84 123.69 5.78
C GLY A 220 15.69 122.46 5.45
N ALA A 221 16.87 122.33 6.05
CA ALA A 221 17.83 121.29 5.69
C ALA A 221 17.65 119.98 6.47
N GLY A 222 17.95 118.85 5.83
CA GLY A 222 18.64 117.75 6.51
C GLY A 222 17.82 116.74 7.34
N LEU A 223 16.49 116.66 7.20
CA LEU A 223 15.75 115.54 7.82
C LEU A 223 16.12 114.19 7.16
N PRO A 224 16.61 113.18 7.90
CA PRO A 224 16.70 111.82 7.39
C PRO A 224 15.28 111.28 7.16
N PRO A 225 15.04 110.52 6.09
CA PRO A 225 13.72 109.94 5.86
C PRO A 225 13.46 108.84 6.90
N GLN A 226 12.35 108.95 7.64
CA GLN A 226 11.79 107.86 8.44
C GLN A 226 11.33 106.74 7.49
N GLN A 227 12.26 105.86 7.11
CA GLN A 227 11.99 104.64 6.37
C GLN A 227 11.75 103.50 7.36
N GLN A 228 10.94 102.54 6.94
CA GLN A 228 10.73 101.30 7.67
C GLN A 228 12.00 100.42 7.56
N ARG A 229 12.45 99.87 8.67
CA ARG A 229 13.54 98.88 8.76
C ARG A 229 12.97 97.52 9.12
N THR A 230 13.76 96.49 8.87
CA THR A 230 13.32 95.09 8.96
C THR A 230 14.45 94.19 9.45
N GLY A 231 14.14 93.27 10.36
CA GLY A 231 14.98 92.12 10.71
C GLY A 231 14.47 90.84 10.08
N THR A 232 15.35 89.89 9.76
CA THR A 232 14.95 88.61 9.14
C THR A 232 15.59 87.41 9.83
N ALA A 233 14.82 86.34 10.02
CA ALA A 233 15.29 85.03 10.45
C ALA A 233 14.80 83.92 9.50
N LEU A 234 15.59 82.86 9.33
CA LEU A 234 15.23 81.68 8.55
C LEU A 234 14.47 80.68 9.44
N LEU A 235 13.16 80.60 9.28
CA LEU A 235 12.32 79.62 9.97
C LEU A 235 12.40 78.27 9.28
N THR A 236 13.06 77.29 9.92
CA THR A 236 13.07 75.89 9.49
C THR A 236 12.10 75.08 10.33
N ILE A 237 11.09 74.50 9.70
CA ILE A 237 10.12 73.64 10.40
C ILE A 237 10.46 72.19 10.10
N ARG A 238 10.70 71.41 11.17
CA ARG A 238 10.85 69.95 11.12
C ARG A 238 9.50 69.33 11.43
N VAL A 239 8.98 68.53 10.50
CA VAL A 239 7.79 67.73 10.76
C VAL A 239 8.23 66.50 11.57
N LEU A 240 7.63 66.30 12.74
CA LEU A 240 7.89 65.15 13.59
C LEU A 240 6.93 64.01 13.26
N ASP A 241 7.53 62.85 13.04
CA ASP A 241 6.91 61.59 12.67
C ASP A 241 5.84 61.11 13.67
N SER A 242 4.69 60.71 13.14
CA SER A 242 3.58 60.09 13.85
C SER A 242 3.24 58.73 13.21
N ASN A 243 3.03 57.71 14.04
CA ASN A 243 2.64 56.35 13.59
C ASN A 243 1.18 56.34 13.09
N ASP A 244 0.95 56.82 11.87
CA ASP A 244 -0.37 57.07 11.27
C ASP A 244 -0.60 56.29 9.96
N ASN A 245 0.46 55.81 9.32
CA ASN A 245 0.38 54.73 8.34
C ASN A 245 0.36 53.36 9.03
N VAL A 246 0.25 52.30 8.23
CA VAL A 246 0.24 50.90 8.72
C VAL A 246 0.94 49.98 7.70
N PRO A 247 1.52 48.84 8.13
CA PRO A 247 2.33 48.00 7.23
C PRO A 247 1.52 47.40 6.06
N ALA A 248 1.81 47.80 4.83
CA ALA A 248 1.07 47.36 3.65
C ALA A 248 1.72 46.16 2.95
N PHE A 249 1.00 45.02 2.90
CA PHE A 249 1.35 43.86 2.05
C PHE A 249 0.99 44.12 0.59
N ASP A 250 1.78 43.61 -0.38
CA ASP A 250 1.47 43.80 -1.81
C ASP A 250 0.21 43.05 -2.27
N GLN A 251 -0.11 41.91 -1.63
CA GLN A 251 -1.33 41.13 -1.88
C GLN A 251 -2.00 40.68 -0.56
N PRO A 252 -3.34 40.65 -0.50
CA PRO A 252 -4.07 40.12 0.66
C PRO A 252 -4.00 38.59 0.75
N VAL A 253 -3.82 37.90 -0.38
CA VAL A 253 -3.71 36.45 -0.47
C VAL A 253 -2.64 36.05 -1.47
N TYR A 254 -1.64 35.30 -1.02
CA TYR A 254 -0.63 34.65 -1.86
C TYR A 254 -1.01 33.18 -2.03
N THR A 255 -0.67 32.56 -3.17
CA THR A 255 -0.78 31.11 -3.37
C THR A 255 0.58 30.56 -3.79
N VAL A 256 1.03 29.51 -3.12
CA VAL A 256 2.30 28.81 -3.40
C VAL A 256 1.97 27.32 -3.56
N SER A 257 2.64 26.64 -4.48
CA SER A 257 2.63 25.18 -4.56
C SER A 257 4.02 24.66 -4.19
N LEU A 258 4.06 23.67 -3.31
CA LEU A 258 5.27 22.92 -2.91
C LEU A 258 4.96 21.42 -3.01
N PRO A 259 5.92 20.56 -3.41
CA PRO A 259 5.75 19.13 -3.23
C PRO A 259 5.66 18.80 -1.73
N GLU A 260 4.95 17.74 -1.40
CA GLU A 260 5.13 17.09 -0.11
C GLU A 260 6.54 16.52 0.06
N ASN A 261 6.87 16.03 1.25
CA ASN A 261 8.24 15.63 1.61
C ASN A 261 9.30 16.76 1.36
N SER A 262 8.85 18.02 1.24
CA SER A 262 9.71 19.21 1.15
C SER A 262 10.49 19.35 2.47
N PRO A 263 11.84 19.27 2.46
CA PRO A 263 12.61 19.17 3.69
C PRO A 263 12.52 20.46 4.53
N PRO A 264 12.54 20.36 5.88
CA PRO A 264 12.57 21.53 6.75
C PRO A 264 13.70 22.52 6.39
N GLY A 265 13.37 23.81 6.39
CA GLY A 265 14.19 24.92 5.85
C GLY A 265 13.87 25.31 4.40
N THR A 266 13.02 24.54 3.70
CA THR A 266 12.54 24.89 2.35
C THR A 266 11.76 26.21 2.38
N LEU A 267 12.13 27.15 1.49
CA LEU A 267 11.47 28.45 1.37
C LEU A 267 10.06 28.28 0.77
N VAL A 268 9.03 28.72 1.50
CA VAL A 268 7.66 28.82 0.98
C VAL A 268 7.50 30.12 0.19
N ILE A 269 7.75 31.26 0.84
CA ILE A 269 7.65 32.60 0.25
C ILE A 269 8.44 33.61 1.08
N GLN A 270 8.97 34.63 0.42
CA GLN A 270 9.47 35.84 1.08
C GLN A 270 8.31 36.85 1.12
N LEU A 271 7.71 37.07 2.29
CA LEU A 271 6.69 38.10 2.46
C LEU A 271 7.36 39.48 2.58
N ASN A 272 6.65 40.49 2.09
CA ASN A 272 7.05 41.88 2.21
C ASN A 272 5.83 42.72 2.63
N ALA A 273 5.97 43.47 3.71
CA ALA A 273 5.07 44.54 4.10
C ALA A 273 5.89 45.84 4.15
N THR A 274 5.41 46.88 3.48
CA THR A 274 6.08 48.19 3.43
C THR A 274 5.34 49.18 4.30
N ASP A 275 6.09 49.91 5.10
CA ASP A 275 5.62 50.99 5.95
C ASP A 275 6.46 52.24 5.68
N PRO A 276 5.88 53.43 5.47
CA PRO A 276 6.61 54.64 5.09
C PRO A 276 7.14 55.47 6.28
N ASP A 277 6.67 55.21 7.50
CA ASP A 277 6.94 56.04 8.69
C ASP A 277 8.40 55.93 9.16
N GLU A 278 8.88 56.84 10.02
CA GLU A 278 10.28 56.92 10.41
C GLU A 278 10.67 55.98 11.56
N GLY A 279 11.89 55.43 11.46
CA GLY A 279 12.55 54.76 12.59
C GLY A 279 11.84 53.49 13.06
N GLN A 280 11.13 53.57 14.20
CA GLN A 280 10.42 52.44 14.80
C GLN A 280 8.98 52.29 14.28
N ASN A 281 8.40 53.37 13.75
CA ASN A 281 7.08 53.35 13.14
C ASN A 281 7.17 52.58 11.81
N GLY A 282 8.16 52.90 10.96
CA GLY A 282 8.47 52.11 9.77
C GLY A 282 9.09 50.71 9.99
N GLU A 283 9.47 50.30 11.22
CA GLU A 283 10.12 48.99 11.42
C GLU A 283 9.11 47.84 11.57
N VAL A 284 8.79 47.19 10.44
CA VAL A 284 7.86 46.06 10.40
C VAL A 284 8.40 44.78 11.05
N VAL A 285 7.56 44.12 11.86
CA VAL A 285 7.77 42.76 12.37
C VAL A 285 6.64 41.81 11.99
N TYR A 286 7.01 40.62 11.54
CA TYR A 286 6.10 39.58 11.03
C TYR A 286 5.78 38.54 12.11
N SER A 287 4.53 38.10 12.17
CA SER A 287 4.10 37.04 13.11
C SER A 287 2.90 36.26 12.57
N PHE A 288 2.66 35.05 13.10
CA PHE A 288 1.43 34.31 12.81
C PHE A 288 0.25 34.87 13.61
N SER A 289 -0.84 35.17 12.91
CA SER A 289 -2.11 35.58 13.51
C SER A 289 -2.67 34.48 14.44
N SER A 290 -3.57 34.86 15.34
CA SER A 290 -4.34 33.93 16.17
C SER A 290 -5.21 32.97 15.35
N HIS A 291 -5.49 33.29 14.09
CA HIS A 291 -6.33 32.52 13.18
C HIS A 291 -5.61 31.36 12.47
N ILE A 292 -4.30 31.20 12.62
CA ILE A 292 -3.57 30.03 12.09
C ILE A 292 -3.99 28.75 12.84
N SER A 293 -4.09 27.62 12.13
CA SER A 293 -4.30 26.33 12.80
C SER A 293 -3.04 25.92 13.59
N PRO A 294 -3.16 25.12 14.67
CA PRO A 294 -2.01 24.60 15.40
C PRO A 294 -1.03 23.84 14.49
N ARG A 295 -1.55 22.96 13.63
CA ARG A 295 -0.75 22.18 12.66
C ARG A 295 0.04 23.06 11.69
N ALA A 296 -0.57 24.11 11.14
CA ALA A 296 0.16 25.04 10.26
C ALA A 296 1.19 25.92 11.01
N ARG A 297 1.06 26.08 12.33
CA ARG A 297 2.06 26.73 13.20
C ARG A 297 3.23 25.81 13.56
N GLU A 298 3.05 24.49 13.46
CA GLU A 298 4.10 23.48 13.62
C GLU A 298 4.85 23.23 12.30
N LEU A 299 4.13 23.17 11.18
CA LEU A 299 4.66 22.88 9.84
C LEU A 299 5.32 24.06 9.13
N PHE A 300 5.06 25.31 9.54
CA PHE A 300 5.69 26.49 8.96
C PHE A 300 6.35 27.39 10.00
N GLY A 301 7.60 27.76 9.75
CA GLY A 301 8.36 28.78 10.48
C GLY A 301 8.33 30.12 9.77
N LEU A 302 8.17 31.21 10.52
CA LEU A 302 8.17 32.58 9.99
C LEU A 302 9.21 33.43 10.71
N SER A 303 10.18 33.96 9.96
CA SER A 303 11.26 34.81 10.48
C SER A 303 10.76 36.24 10.78
N PRO A 304 10.67 36.67 12.06
CA PRO A 304 9.95 37.90 12.41
C PRO A 304 10.55 39.21 11.90
N ARG A 305 11.85 39.24 11.56
CA ARG A 305 12.54 40.43 11.03
C ARG A 305 12.61 40.46 9.50
N THR A 306 12.34 39.36 8.81
CA THR A 306 12.55 39.28 7.35
C THR A 306 11.28 39.00 6.56
N GLY A 307 10.25 38.41 7.18
CA GLY A 307 9.07 37.93 6.44
C GLY A 307 9.30 36.62 5.69
N ARG A 308 10.48 35.99 5.84
CA ARG A 308 10.78 34.68 5.26
C ARG A 308 9.93 33.60 5.91
N LEU A 309 9.02 32.99 5.14
CA LEU A 309 8.20 31.83 5.53
C LEU A 309 8.85 30.57 4.97
N GLU A 310 9.15 29.60 5.84
CA GLU A 310 9.81 28.34 5.49
C GLU A 310 9.11 27.13 6.13
N VAL A 311 9.32 25.94 5.55
CA VAL A 311 8.82 24.67 6.09
C VAL A 311 9.61 24.33 7.37
N SER A 312 8.93 23.91 8.44
CA SER A 312 9.54 23.55 9.74
C SER A 312 9.20 22.15 10.24
N GLY A 313 8.40 21.39 9.49
CA GLY A 313 8.14 19.97 9.69
C GLY A 313 7.62 19.35 8.39
N GLU A 314 7.55 18.02 8.34
CA GLU A 314 7.21 17.31 7.09
C GLU A 314 5.79 17.66 6.60
N LEU A 315 5.68 17.99 5.31
CA LEU A 315 4.41 18.16 4.62
C LEU A 315 3.95 16.81 4.07
N ASP A 316 2.66 16.52 4.24
CA ASP A 316 1.98 15.24 4.01
C ASP A 316 0.64 15.57 3.32
N TYR A 317 0.45 15.11 2.07
CA TYR A 317 -0.69 15.45 1.22
C TYR A 317 -1.96 14.71 1.68
N GLU A 318 -1.83 13.46 2.10
CA GLU A 318 -2.88 12.60 2.67
C GLU A 318 -3.47 13.18 3.97
N GLU A 319 -2.67 13.86 4.79
CA GLU A 319 -3.14 14.64 5.95
C GLU A 319 -3.81 15.95 5.51
N SER A 320 -3.18 16.72 4.61
CA SER A 320 -3.81 17.92 4.06
C SER A 320 -3.17 18.45 2.77
N PRO A 321 -3.92 18.46 1.64
CA PRO A 321 -3.43 19.00 0.36
C PRO A 321 -3.34 20.53 0.34
N VAL A 322 -3.84 21.24 1.37
CA VAL A 322 -3.81 22.71 1.42
C VAL A 322 -3.82 23.31 2.83
N TYR A 323 -2.76 24.06 3.16
CA TYR A 323 -2.64 24.79 4.41
C TYR A 323 -2.92 26.29 4.25
N GLN A 324 -3.47 26.90 5.31
CA GLN A 324 -3.88 28.30 5.34
C GLN A 324 -3.11 29.05 6.43
N VAL A 325 -2.01 29.70 6.03
CA VAL A 325 -1.11 30.42 6.93
C VAL A 325 -1.57 31.88 7.02
N TYR A 326 -2.19 32.25 8.14
CA TYR A 326 -2.59 33.63 8.41
C TYR A 326 -1.43 34.40 9.06
N VAL A 327 -0.89 35.37 8.34
CA VAL A 327 0.25 36.20 8.77
C VAL A 327 -0.25 37.60 9.10
N GLN A 328 0.41 38.23 10.06
CA GLN A 328 0.25 39.64 10.35
C GLN A 328 1.62 40.35 10.34
N ALA A 329 1.67 41.51 9.72
CA ALA A 329 2.77 42.46 9.88
C ALA A 329 2.31 43.55 10.84
N LYS A 330 3.22 44.02 11.66
CA LYS A 330 2.97 45.10 12.63
C LYS A 330 4.23 45.92 12.79
N ASP A 331 4.09 47.22 12.85
CA ASP A 331 5.12 48.19 13.21
C ASP A 331 5.59 48.04 14.68
N LEU A 332 6.62 48.80 15.06
CA LEU A 332 7.09 48.90 16.45
C LEU A 332 6.71 50.23 17.12
N GLY A 333 5.86 51.03 16.49
CA GLY A 333 5.46 52.35 16.96
C GLY A 333 4.49 52.34 18.15
N PRO A 334 4.13 53.53 18.67
CA PRO A 334 3.00 53.68 19.59
C PRO A 334 1.67 53.46 18.85
N ASN A 335 0.69 52.84 19.50
CA ASN A 335 -0.65 52.52 18.97
C ASN A 335 -0.74 51.55 17.78
N ALA A 336 0.38 51.27 17.12
CA ALA A 336 0.70 50.15 16.23
C ALA A 336 -0.45 49.20 15.83
N VAL A 337 -0.87 49.25 14.56
CA VAL A 337 -2.04 48.53 14.03
C VAL A 337 -1.61 47.38 13.12
N PRO A 338 -1.93 46.11 13.46
CA PRO A 338 -1.49 44.98 12.64
C PRO A 338 -2.26 44.89 11.33
N ALA A 339 -1.53 44.81 10.23
CA ALA A 339 -2.07 44.43 8.92
C ALA A 339 -2.03 42.90 8.74
N HIS A 340 -2.85 42.38 7.82
CA HIS A 340 -3.05 40.95 7.65
C HIS A 340 -2.94 40.50 6.19
N CYS A 341 -2.32 39.34 5.97
CA CYS A 341 -2.37 38.62 4.71
C CYS A 341 -2.50 37.11 4.95
N LYS A 342 -2.77 36.36 3.88
CA LYS A 342 -2.92 34.90 3.90
C LYS A 342 -2.01 34.24 2.87
N VAL A 343 -1.21 33.27 3.27
CA VAL A 343 -0.51 32.38 2.34
C VAL A 343 -1.29 31.07 2.25
N LEU A 344 -1.75 30.74 1.05
CA LEU A 344 -2.37 29.47 0.71
C LEU A 344 -1.28 28.55 0.16
N VAL A 345 -0.78 27.64 1.01
CA VAL A 345 0.21 26.65 0.61
C VAL A 345 -0.55 25.42 0.10
N ARG A 346 -0.49 25.17 -1.19
CA ARG A 346 -0.96 23.93 -1.83
C ARG A 346 0.17 22.92 -1.77
N VAL A 347 -0.10 21.77 -1.17
CA VAL A 347 0.78 20.61 -1.26
C VAL A 347 0.55 19.96 -2.64
N LEU A 348 1.60 19.50 -3.28
CA LEU A 348 1.56 18.68 -4.49
C LEU A 348 1.92 17.25 -4.11
N ASP A 349 1.03 16.35 -4.45
CA ASP A 349 1.15 14.89 -4.41
C ASP A 349 2.47 14.40 -5.03
N ALA A 350 3.17 13.51 -4.34
CA ALA A 350 4.38 12.84 -4.82
C ALA A 350 4.36 11.36 -4.40
N ASN A 351 4.63 10.44 -5.35
CA ASN A 351 4.42 9.00 -5.21
C ASN A 351 5.24 8.36 -4.07
N ASP A 352 4.68 8.30 -2.85
CA ASP A 352 5.39 7.90 -1.62
C ASP A 352 4.72 6.74 -0.86
N ASN A 353 3.40 6.53 -1.04
CA ASN A 353 2.74 5.31 -0.57
C ASN A 353 2.87 4.22 -1.64
N ALA A 354 3.15 2.99 -1.20
CA ALA A 354 3.13 1.82 -2.07
C ALA A 354 1.76 1.12 -2.00
N PRO A 355 1.24 0.59 -3.12
CA PRO A 355 -0.11 0.02 -3.17
C PRO A 355 -0.31 -1.14 -2.19
N GLU A 356 -1.28 -1.03 -1.28
CA GLU A 356 -1.56 -2.06 -0.27
C GLU A 356 -2.53 -3.13 -0.81
N ILE A 357 -2.12 -4.40 -0.78
CA ILE A 357 -2.94 -5.55 -1.20
C ILE A 357 -3.64 -6.19 0.01
N SER A 358 -4.96 -6.19 0.03
CA SER A 358 -5.77 -6.79 1.10
C SER A 358 -6.69 -7.91 0.56
N PHE A 359 -6.47 -9.14 1.02
CA PHE A 359 -7.30 -10.29 0.67
C PHE A 359 -8.55 -10.33 1.55
N SER A 360 -9.73 -10.21 0.93
CA SER A 360 -11.02 -10.22 1.63
C SER A 360 -11.49 -11.64 1.93
N THR A 361 -11.18 -12.59 1.04
CA THR A 361 -11.37 -14.03 1.27
C THR A 361 -10.44 -14.84 0.37
N VAL A 362 -9.90 -15.93 0.89
CA VAL A 362 -9.08 -16.91 0.19
C VAL A 362 -9.64 -18.29 0.55
N LYS A 363 -9.85 -19.15 -0.44
CA LYS A 363 -10.05 -20.58 -0.18
C LYS A 363 -8.69 -21.25 -0.07
N GLU A 364 -8.46 -21.91 1.06
CA GLU A 364 -7.25 -22.73 1.29
C GLU A 364 -7.14 -23.87 0.28
N ALA A 365 -8.28 -24.46 -0.10
CA ALA A 365 -8.37 -25.56 -1.05
C ALA A 365 -9.37 -25.29 -2.20
N VAL A 366 -9.05 -25.80 -3.39
CA VAL A 366 -9.92 -25.83 -4.57
C VAL A 366 -9.96 -27.24 -5.18
N SER A 367 -11.15 -27.78 -5.43
CA SER A 367 -11.29 -29.10 -6.05
C SER A 367 -10.77 -29.12 -7.49
N GLU A 368 -10.11 -30.19 -7.91
CA GLU A 368 -9.59 -30.28 -9.27
C GLU A 368 -10.70 -30.33 -10.33
N GLY A 369 -11.80 -31.01 -10.02
CA GLY A 369 -13.05 -30.98 -10.77
C GLY A 369 -13.77 -29.63 -10.81
N ALA A 370 -13.18 -28.56 -10.26
CA ALA A 370 -13.70 -27.20 -10.39
C ALA A 370 -13.54 -26.67 -11.82
N ALA A 371 -14.67 -26.41 -12.47
CA ALA A 371 -14.70 -25.87 -13.83
C ALA A 371 -13.93 -24.52 -13.96
N PRO A 372 -13.34 -24.24 -15.14
CA PRO A 372 -12.73 -22.94 -15.44
C PRO A 372 -13.63 -21.75 -15.12
N GLY A 373 -13.06 -20.72 -14.48
CA GLY A 373 -13.77 -19.55 -13.98
C GLY A 373 -14.26 -19.66 -12.54
N THR A 374 -13.97 -20.76 -11.83
CA THR A 374 -14.29 -20.90 -10.40
C THR A 374 -13.47 -19.93 -9.57
N VAL A 375 -14.12 -19.15 -8.69
CA VAL A 375 -13.47 -18.16 -7.82
C VAL A 375 -12.74 -18.86 -6.66
N VAL A 376 -11.46 -18.52 -6.51
CA VAL A 376 -10.55 -19.04 -5.47
C VAL A 376 -10.31 -18.00 -4.38
N ALA A 377 -10.05 -16.74 -4.77
CA ALA A 377 -9.82 -15.64 -3.86
C ALA A 377 -10.41 -14.32 -4.38
N LEU A 378 -10.69 -13.41 -3.44
CA LEU A 378 -11.09 -12.02 -3.68
C LEU A 378 -10.14 -11.10 -2.91
N PHE A 379 -9.62 -10.08 -3.58
CA PHE A 379 -8.78 -9.06 -2.97
C PHE A 379 -9.11 -7.66 -3.47
N SER A 380 -8.84 -6.67 -2.64
CA SER A 380 -8.85 -5.25 -2.97
C SER A 380 -7.44 -4.70 -2.91
N VAL A 381 -7.16 -3.66 -3.69
CA VAL A 381 -5.88 -2.97 -3.67
C VAL A 381 -6.10 -1.48 -3.46
N THR A 382 -5.47 -0.90 -2.45
CA THR A 382 -5.66 0.50 -2.06
C THR A 382 -4.34 1.21 -2.10
N ASP A 383 -4.26 2.24 -2.92
CA ASP A 383 -3.27 3.29 -2.75
C ASP A 383 -3.84 4.43 -1.91
N ARG A 384 -2.95 5.31 -1.43
CA ARG A 384 -3.33 6.51 -0.66
C ARG A 384 -3.17 7.78 -1.49
N ASP A 385 -2.08 7.84 -2.24
CA ASP A 385 -1.75 8.88 -3.22
C ASP A 385 -2.91 9.08 -4.22
N SER A 386 -2.92 10.23 -4.90
CA SER A 386 -3.98 10.64 -5.84
C SER A 386 -3.49 10.68 -7.30
N GLU A 387 -4.36 11.19 -8.18
CA GLU A 387 -4.13 11.35 -9.62
C GLU A 387 -3.53 10.12 -10.34
N GLU A 388 -2.28 10.15 -10.78
CA GLU A 388 -1.60 9.03 -11.47
C GLU A 388 -0.82 8.13 -10.50
N ASN A 389 -0.35 8.70 -9.38
CA ASN A 389 0.30 7.96 -8.29
C ASN A 389 -0.68 6.95 -7.68
N GLY A 390 -1.91 7.38 -7.35
CA GLY A 390 -3.00 6.52 -6.86
C GLY A 390 -3.61 5.51 -7.86
N GLN A 391 -3.04 5.30 -9.05
CA GLN A 391 -3.62 4.46 -10.10
C GLN A 391 -2.95 3.08 -10.25
N VAL A 392 -3.41 2.15 -9.42
CA VAL A 392 -2.85 0.80 -9.32
C VAL A 392 -3.28 -0.16 -10.44
N GLN A 393 -2.29 -0.71 -11.14
CA GLN A 393 -2.37 -1.88 -12.02
C GLN A 393 -1.98 -3.16 -11.26
N CYS A 394 -2.56 -4.30 -11.62
CA CYS A 394 -2.33 -5.56 -10.89
C CYS A 394 -2.13 -6.75 -11.84
N GLU A 395 -1.08 -7.52 -11.57
CA GLU A 395 -0.69 -8.71 -12.34
C GLU A 395 -0.59 -9.94 -11.43
N LEU A 396 -0.70 -11.12 -12.02
CA LEU A 396 -0.45 -12.41 -11.35
C LEU A 396 0.87 -12.96 -11.89
N LEU A 397 1.82 -13.22 -11.00
CA LEU A 397 3.18 -13.64 -11.34
C LEU A 397 3.28 -15.17 -11.38
N GLY A 398 3.57 -15.71 -12.57
CA GLY A 398 3.83 -17.12 -12.81
C GLY A 398 3.05 -17.67 -14.00
N ASP A 399 3.56 -18.73 -14.63
CA ASP A 399 2.82 -19.51 -15.62
C ASP A 399 2.00 -20.57 -14.87
N VAL A 400 0.80 -20.17 -14.44
CA VAL A 400 -0.08 -20.92 -13.52
C VAL A 400 -1.51 -21.02 -14.08
N PRO A 401 -2.28 -22.07 -13.78
CA PRO A 401 -3.64 -22.28 -14.34
C PRO A 401 -4.72 -21.38 -13.73
N PHE A 402 -4.35 -20.18 -13.27
CA PHE A 402 -5.22 -19.19 -12.62
C PHE A 402 -5.07 -17.84 -13.30
N ARG A 403 -6.15 -17.07 -13.33
CA ARG A 403 -6.18 -15.74 -13.93
C ARG A 403 -6.84 -14.70 -13.04
N LEU A 404 -6.36 -13.48 -13.19
CA LEU A 404 -6.84 -12.29 -12.52
C LEU A 404 -8.03 -11.70 -13.31
N LYS A 405 -9.14 -11.39 -12.64
CA LYS A 405 -10.31 -10.69 -13.21
C LYS A 405 -10.72 -9.54 -12.31
N SER A 406 -10.65 -8.31 -12.83
CA SER A 406 -11.28 -7.15 -12.19
C SER A 406 -12.80 -7.23 -12.31
N SER A 407 -13.50 -6.96 -11.22
CA SER A 407 -14.97 -6.83 -11.18
C SER A 407 -15.41 -5.37 -11.04
N PHE A 408 -14.62 -4.56 -10.35
CA PHE A 408 -14.75 -3.11 -10.18
C PHE A 408 -13.36 -2.48 -10.09
N LYS A 409 -13.23 -1.15 -10.23
CA LYS A 409 -11.94 -0.45 -10.01
C LYS A 409 -11.38 -0.90 -8.65
N ASN A 410 -10.11 -1.30 -8.63
CA ASN A 410 -9.36 -1.74 -7.46
C ASN A 410 -9.88 -3.03 -6.74
N TYR A 411 -10.88 -3.73 -7.28
CA TYR A 411 -11.38 -5.01 -6.75
C TYR A 411 -11.21 -6.16 -7.76
N TYR A 412 -10.51 -7.20 -7.31
CA TYR A 412 -10.00 -8.26 -8.18
C TYR A 412 -10.32 -9.65 -7.62
N THR A 413 -10.68 -10.56 -8.54
CA THR A 413 -10.93 -11.98 -8.26
C THR A 413 -9.85 -12.83 -8.92
N ILE A 414 -9.37 -13.85 -8.21
CA ILE A 414 -8.54 -14.91 -8.75
C ILE A 414 -9.47 -16.08 -9.09
N VAL A 415 -9.45 -16.51 -10.35
CA VAL A 415 -10.28 -17.61 -10.85
C VAL A 415 -9.44 -18.63 -11.61
N THR A 416 -9.89 -19.88 -11.68
CA THR A 416 -9.27 -20.89 -12.56
C THR A 416 -9.35 -20.46 -14.04
N GLU A 417 -8.25 -20.63 -14.78
CA GLU A 417 -8.16 -20.40 -16.25
C GLU A 417 -8.38 -21.73 -16.99
N ALA A 418 -7.70 -22.79 -16.53
CA ALA A 418 -7.80 -24.15 -17.04
C ALA A 418 -8.53 -25.06 -16.00
N PRO A 419 -8.91 -26.30 -16.38
CA PRO A 419 -9.12 -27.36 -15.40
C PRO A 419 -7.86 -27.55 -14.54
N LEU A 420 -8.04 -28.06 -13.33
CA LEU A 420 -6.95 -28.44 -12.44
C LEU A 420 -6.81 -29.97 -12.43
N ASP A 421 -5.67 -30.45 -11.96
CA ASP A 421 -5.22 -31.85 -11.95
C ASP A 421 -4.24 -31.95 -10.76
N ARG A 422 -4.62 -32.69 -9.72
CA ARG A 422 -3.87 -32.78 -8.46
C ARG A 422 -2.67 -33.72 -8.59
N GLU A 423 -2.77 -34.78 -9.39
CA GLU A 423 -1.66 -35.68 -9.71
C GLU A 423 -0.53 -34.96 -10.46
N ALA A 424 -0.86 -33.92 -11.22
CA ALA A 424 0.08 -33.03 -11.88
C ALA A 424 0.58 -31.88 -10.98
N GLY A 425 -0.20 -31.43 -10.00
CA GLY A 425 0.20 -30.34 -9.09
C GLY A 425 -0.68 -30.19 -7.85
N ASP A 426 -0.16 -30.62 -6.69
CA ASP A 426 -0.85 -30.61 -5.39
C ASP A 426 -1.22 -29.21 -4.87
N SER A 427 -0.45 -28.18 -5.24
CA SER A 427 -0.56 -26.85 -4.67
C SER A 427 0.13 -25.79 -5.52
N TYR A 428 -0.39 -24.57 -5.45
CA TYR A 428 0.10 -23.42 -6.20
C TYR A 428 0.33 -22.22 -5.27
N THR A 429 1.52 -21.61 -5.36
CA THR A 429 1.82 -20.33 -4.70
C THR A 429 1.51 -19.18 -5.67
N LEU A 430 0.36 -18.56 -5.49
CA LEU A 430 -0.13 -17.48 -6.35
C LEU A 430 0.36 -16.13 -5.80
N THR A 431 1.30 -15.50 -6.51
CA THR A 431 1.85 -14.19 -6.12
C THR A 431 1.22 -13.10 -6.98
N VAL A 432 0.40 -12.25 -6.37
CA VAL A 432 -0.11 -11.04 -7.01
C VAL A 432 0.88 -9.90 -6.80
N VAL A 433 1.08 -9.10 -7.84
CA VAL A 433 1.88 -7.87 -7.79
C VAL A 433 0.96 -6.70 -8.13
N ALA A 434 0.87 -5.75 -7.20
CA ALA A 434 0.28 -4.44 -7.42
C ALA A 434 1.41 -3.45 -7.71
N ARG A 435 1.19 -2.54 -8.66
CA ARG A 435 2.11 -1.47 -9.02
C ARG A 435 1.30 -0.23 -9.35
N ASP A 436 1.75 0.94 -8.94
CA ASP A 436 1.13 2.21 -9.30
C ASP A 436 1.44 2.63 -10.76
N GLN A 437 1.23 3.92 -11.06
CA GLN A 437 1.62 4.57 -12.31
C GLN A 437 2.51 5.82 -12.09
N GLY A 438 3.08 6.00 -10.89
CA GLY A 438 3.95 7.15 -10.59
C GLY A 438 5.35 7.06 -11.21
N GLU A 439 6.13 8.14 -11.07
CA GLU A 439 7.54 8.19 -11.45
C GLU A 439 8.43 8.65 -10.28
N PRO A 440 9.16 7.74 -9.59
CA PRO A 440 9.33 6.32 -9.86
C PRO A 440 8.21 5.45 -9.29
N ALA A 441 7.69 4.53 -10.10
CA ALA A 441 6.62 3.62 -9.69
C ALA A 441 7.04 2.65 -8.56
N LEU A 442 6.22 2.56 -7.51
CA LEU A 442 6.31 1.62 -6.40
C LEU A 442 5.46 0.37 -6.67
N SER A 443 5.77 -0.72 -5.96
CA SER A 443 5.07 -1.99 -6.15
C SER A 443 5.11 -2.88 -4.92
N THR A 444 3.99 -3.55 -4.65
CA THR A 444 3.82 -4.50 -3.55
C THR A 444 3.51 -5.88 -4.11
N SER A 445 4.22 -6.91 -3.65
CA SER A 445 3.95 -8.32 -3.97
C SER A 445 3.36 -9.04 -2.76
N LYS A 446 2.30 -9.83 -2.95
CA LYS A 446 1.68 -10.63 -1.88
C LYS A 446 1.31 -12.02 -2.39
N SER A 447 1.72 -13.06 -1.66
CA SER A 447 1.52 -14.45 -2.06
C SER A 447 0.46 -15.15 -1.21
N ILE A 448 -0.34 -16.00 -1.84
CA ILE A 448 -1.22 -16.97 -1.18
C ILE A 448 -0.86 -18.38 -1.65
N GLN A 449 -1.00 -19.37 -0.78
CA GLN A 449 -0.92 -20.78 -1.18
C GLN A 449 -2.35 -21.32 -1.35
N VAL A 450 -2.57 -22.03 -2.45
CA VAL A 450 -3.84 -22.68 -2.78
C VAL A 450 -3.53 -24.16 -2.98
N GLN A 451 -4.12 -25.03 -2.16
CA GLN A 451 -4.04 -26.48 -2.34
C GLN A 451 -5.11 -26.95 -3.34
N VAL A 452 -4.78 -27.95 -4.14
CA VAL A 452 -5.76 -28.67 -4.96
C VAL A 452 -6.32 -29.81 -4.11
N SER A 453 -7.65 -29.87 -3.94
CA SER A 453 -8.29 -30.93 -3.17
C SER A 453 -8.78 -32.05 -4.07
N ASP A 454 -8.28 -33.23 -3.74
CA ASP A 454 -8.52 -34.53 -4.37
C ASP A 454 -9.99 -34.86 -4.70
N VAL A 455 -10.20 -35.49 -5.86
CA VAL A 455 -11.47 -36.05 -6.35
C VAL A 455 -11.20 -37.46 -6.89
N ASN A 456 -12.07 -38.42 -6.55
CA ASN A 456 -11.93 -39.82 -6.98
C ASN A 456 -12.16 -39.98 -8.51
N ASP A 457 -11.09 -39.86 -9.28
CA ASP A 457 -11.06 -39.62 -10.73
C ASP A 457 -10.19 -40.65 -11.46
N ASN A 458 -9.08 -41.10 -10.84
CA ASN A 458 -8.35 -42.27 -11.29
C ASN A 458 -9.01 -43.56 -10.76
N ALA A 459 -8.73 -44.69 -11.42
CA ALA A 459 -9.27 -45.99 -11.04
C ALA A 459 -8.15 -46.98 -10.71
N PRO A 460 -8.34 -47.88 -9.73
CA PRO A 460 -7.30 -48.79 -9.26
C PRO A 460 -6.64 -49.61 -10.37
N ARG A 461 -5.36 -49.37 -10.65
CA ARG A 461 -4.69 -50.00 -11.79
C ARG A 461 -3.75 -51.12 -11.35
N PHE A 462 -4.10 -52.36 -11.70
CA PHE A 462 -3.22 -53.51 -11.50
C PHE A 462 -1.87 -53.37 -12.24
N SER A 463 -0.81 -53.90 -11.64
CA SER A 463 0.55 -53.90 -12.21
C SER A 463 0.62 -54.67 -13.55
N GLN A 464 -0.20 -55.72 -13.70
CA GLN A 464 -0.37 -56.50 -14.92
C GLN A 464 -1.87 -56.73 -15.18
N PRO A 465 -2.35 -56.76 -16.44
CA PRO A 465 -3.75 -57.03 -16.76
C PRO A 465 -4.11 -58.53 -16.65
N VAL A 466 -3.10 -59.39 -16.76
CA VAL A 466 -3.18 -60.85 -16.62
C VAL A 466 -1.97 -61.28 -15.80
N TYR A 467 -2.17 -62.20 -14.85
CA TYR A 467 -1.12 -62.84 -14.06
C TYR A 467 -1.16 -64.35 -14.28
N ASP A 468 -0.08 -64.93 -14.81
CA ASP A 468 0.07 -66.39 -14.94
C ASP A 468 0.79 -66.94 -13.69
N VAL A 469 0.08 -67.74 -12.91
CA VAL A 469 0.51 -68.24 -11.60
C VAL A 469 0.69 -69.75 -11.68
N TYR A 470 1.95 -70.20 -11.58
CA TYR A 470 2.31 -71.60 -11.58
C TYR A 470 2.24 -72.17 -10.16
N VAL A 471 1.30 -73.09 -9.92
CA VAL A 471 1.11 -73.77 -8.62
C VAL A 471 1.39 -75.24 -8.84
N THR A 472 2.24 -75.85 -8.03
CA THR A 472 2.39 -77.32 -8.09
C THR A 472 1.07 -77.98 -7.72
N GLU A 473 0.76 -79.11 -8.35
CA GLU A 473 -0.23 -80.04 -7.80
C GLU A 473 0.11 -80.50 -6.37
N ASN A 474 -0.82 -81.24 -5.75
CA ASN A 474 -0.66 -81.84 -4.42
C ASN A 474 -0.27 -80.80 -3.33
N ASN A 475 -0.55 -79.51 -3.57
CA ASN A 475 -0.17 -78.39 -2.72
C ASN A 475 -0.89 -78.41 -1.37
N VAL A 476 -0.27 -77.78 -0.37
CA VAL A 476 -0.86 -77.66 0.98
C VAL A 476 -2.10 -76.74 0.94
N PRO A 477 -3.27 -77.19 1.45
CA PRO A 477 -4.43 -76.32 1.64
C PRO A 477 -4.14 -75.18 2.63
N GLY A 478 -4.53 -73.96 2.27
CA GLY A 478 -4.21 -72.73 3.00
C GLY A 478 -2.86 -72.11 2.65
N ALA A 479 -2.10 -72.67 1.70
CA ALA A 479 -0.83 -72.11 1.27
C ALA A 479 -0.99 -70.83 0.44
N TYR A 480 -0.09 -69.88 0.66
CA TYR A 480 0.12 -68.74 -0.24
C TYR A 480 0.60 -69.24 -1.61
N ILE A 481 0.01 -68.72 -2.69
CA ILE A 481 0.36 -69.08 -4.08
C ILE A 481 0.92 -67.89 -4.87
N TYR A 482 0.40 -66.68 -4.65
CA TYR A 482 0.84 -65.47 -5.38
C TYR A 482 0.38 -64.19 -4.69
N ALA A 483 0.86 -63.03 -5.15
CA ALA A 483 0.33 -61.72 -4.75
C ALA A 483 -0.01 -60.90 -5.99
N VAL A 484 -1.22 -60.34 -6.02
CA VAL A 484 -1.58 -59.30 -7.01
C VAL A 484 -1.40 -57.92 -6.37
N SER A 485 -1.02 -56.94 -7.18
CA SER A 485 -0.82 -55.56 -6.73
C SER A 485 -1.47 -54.60 -7.73
N ALA A 486 -2.19 -53.63 -7.20
CA ALA A 486 -2.68 -52.46 -7.90
C ALA A 486 -2.17 -51.19 -7.21
N THR A 487 -2.19 -50.10 -7.96
CA THR A 487 -1.86 -48.75 -7.51
C THR A 487 -2.95 -47.80 -7.94
N ASP A 488 -3.36 -46.91 -7.05
CA ASP A 488 -4.09 -45.71 -7.43
C ASP A 488 -3.19 -44.48 -7.40
N ARG A 489 -3.74 -43.33 -7.82
CA ARG A 489 -3.03 -42.04 -7.89
C ARG A 489 -3.57 -40.98 -6.95
N ASP A 490 -4.87 -41.03 -6.69
CA ASP A 490 -5.62 -40.09 -5.85
C ASP A 490 -5.13 -40.11 -4.38
N GLU A 491 -5.78 -39.37 -3.48
CA GLU A 491 -5.30 -39.16 -2.12
C GLU A 491 -6.12 -39.86 -1.03
N GLY A 492 -5.41 -40.36 -0.02
CA GLY A 492 -6.00 -40.77 1.27
C GLY A 492 -6.99 -41.93 1.15
N ALA A 493 -8.28 -41.61 1.10
CA ALA A 493 -9.36 -42.59 0.95
C ALA A 493 -9.56 -43.00 -0.52
N ASN A 494 -9.38 -42.08 -1.46
CA ASN A 494 -9.62 -42.30 -2.89
C ASN A 494 -8.53 -43.22 -3.50
N ALA A 495 -7.33 -43.27 -2.91
CA ALA A 495 -6.33 -44.30 -3.22
C ALA A 495 -6.31 -45.49 -2.24
N LYS A 496 -7.27 -45.62 -1.31
CA LYS A 496 -7.26 -46.72 -0.34
C LYS A 496 -7.86 -48.00 -0.93
N LEU A 497 -6.99 -48.83 -1.49
CA LEU A 497 -7.37 -50.08 -2.14
C LEU A 497 -7.92 -51.15 -1.19
N THR A 498 -8.93 -51.86 -1.67
CA THR A 498 -9.49 -53.11 -1.14
C THR A 498 -9.54 -54.13 -2.27
N TYR A 499 -8.95 -55.31 -2.06
CA TYR A 499 -8.90 -56.39 -3.05
C TYR A 499 -10.03 -57.41 -2.86
N SER A 500 -10.57 -57.94 -3.95
CA SER A 500 -11.54 -59.04 -3.94
C SER A 500 -11.39 -59.97 -5.15
N ILE A 501 -11.99 -61.15 -5.09
CA ILE A 501 -12.16 -62.06 -6.23
C ILE A 501 -13.61 -61.92 -6.72
N LEU A 502 -13.82 -61.83 -8.03
CA LEU A 502 -15.15 -61.83 -8.62
C LEU A 502 -15.66 -63.27 -8.74
N GLU A 503 -16.89 -63.52 -8.28
CA GLU A 503 -17.53 -64.84 -8.31
C GLU A 503 -17.58 -65.42 -9.74
N CYS A 504 -16.93 -66.56 -9.93
CA CYS A 504 -17.00 -67.36 -11.14
C CYS A 504 -17.02 -68.86 -10.80
N GLN A 505 -17.44 -69.67 -11.77
CA GLN A 505 -17.70 -71.09 -11.57
C GLN A 505 -16.59 -71.94 -12.22
N ILE A 506 -15.88 -72.72 -11.40
CA ILE A 506 -14.81 -73.62 -11.80
C ILE A 506 -15.28 -75.05 -11.51
N GLN A 507 -15.37 -75.88 -12.56
CA GLN A 507 -15.95 -77.24 -12.51
C GLN A 507 -17.34 -77.33 -11.83
N GLY A 508 -18.14 -76.27 -11.90
CA GLY A 508 -19.47 -76.21 -11.27
C GLY A 508 -19.47 -75.93 -9.76
N MET A 509 -18.36 -75.45 -9.21
CA MET A 509 -18.24 -74.91 -7.85
C MET A 509 -17.77 -73.45 -7.90
N SER A 510 -18.09 -72.66 -6.88
CA SER A 510 -17.60 -71.27 -6.76
C SER A 510 -16.08 -71.22 -6.61
N VAL A 511 -15.45 -70.23 -7.25
CA VAL A 511 -14.03 -69.89 -7.13
C VAL A 511 -13.54 -69.78 -5.68
N PHE A 512 -14.37 -69.30 -4.76
CA PHE A 512 -14.08 -69.22 -3.31
C PHE A 512 -13.93 -70.60 -2.63
N THR A 513 -14.13 -71.69 -3.37
CA THR A 513 -13.85 -73.08 -2.95
C THR A 513 -12.41 -73.50 -3.24
N TYR A 514 -11.74 -72.82 -4.19
CA TYR A 514 -10.39 -73.13 -4.68
C TYR A 514 -9.36 -72.14 -4.15
N VAL A 515 -9.71 -70.86 -4.09
CA VAL A 515 -8.81 -69.76 -3.71
C VAL A 515 -9.49 -68.73 -2.83
N SER A 516 -8.70 -68.03 -2.02
CA SER A 516 -9.09 -66.77 -1.35
C SER A 516 -8.06 -65.67 -1.63
N ILE A 517 -8.48 -64.42 -1.44
CA ILE A 517 -7.61 -63.25 -1.46
C ILE A 517 -7.68 -62.54 -0.11
N ASN A 518 -6.56 -61.99 0.36
CA ASN A 518 -6.53 -61.05 1.46
C ASN A 518 -6.86 -59.64 0.93
N SER A 519 -7.87 -59.01 1.54
CA SER A 519 -8.43 -57.73 1.11
C SER A 519 -7.47 -56.55 1.17
N ASP A 520 -6.44 -56.63 2.00
CA ASP A 520 -5.63 -55.46 2.38
C ASP A 520 -4.27 -55.46 1.66
N ASN A 521 -3.78 -56.64 1.25
CA ASN A 521 -2.46 -56.80 0.61
C ASN A 521 -2.47 -57.57 -0.73
N GLY A 522 -3.63 -58.05 -1.20
CA GLY A 522 -3.75 -58.73 -2.49
C GLY A 522 -3.13 -60.14 -2.54
N TYR A 523 -2.80 -60.75 -1.40
CA TYR A 523 -2.21 -62.09 -1.36
C TYR A 523 -3.26 -63.16 -1.64
N LEU A 524 -2.97 -64.05 -2.59
CA LEU A 524 -3.77 -65.18 -3.00
C LEU A 524 -3.32 -66.45 -2.27
N TYR A 525 -4.30 -67.23 -1.80
CA TYR A 525 -4.10 -68.49 -1.09
C TYR A 525 -4.91 -69.60 -1.76
N ALA A 526 -4.31 -70.77 -1.96
CA ALA A 526 -5.02 -71.97 -2.39
C ALA A 526 -5.73 -72.61 -1.19
N LEU A 527 -7.05 -72.78 -1.25
CA LEU A 527 -7.87 -73.35 -0.17
C LEU A 527 -7.94 -74.88 -0.20
N ARG A 528 -7.43 -75.50 -1.27
CA ARG A 528 -7.41 -76.94 -1.51
C ARG A 528 -6.07 -77.34 -2.12
N SER A 529 -5.75 -78.63 -2.03
CA SER A 529 -4.79 -79.28 -2.92
C SER A 529 -5.40 -79.38 -4.31
N PHE A 530 -4.65 -78.99 -5.33
CA PHE A 530 -5.00 -79.21 -6.73
C PHE A 530 -4.43 -80.54 -7.22
N ASP A 531 -5.04 -81.08 -8.28
CA ASP A 531 -4.83 -82.41 -8.86
C ASP A 531 -4.83 -82.18 -10.37
N TYR A 532 -3.73 -82.50 -11.04
CA TYR A 532 -3.46 -82.07 -12.41
C TYR A 532 -4.29 -82.88 -13.43
N GLU A 533 -4.57 -84.14 -13.11
CA GLU A 533 -5.36 -85.10 -13.88
C GLU A 533 -6.84 -84.68 -13.90
N GLN A 534 -7.32 -84.06 -12.82
CA GLN A 534 -8.65 -83.47 -12.71
C GLN A 534 -8.73 -82.04 -13.26
N ILE A 535 -7.70 -81.20 -13.06
CA ILE A 535 -7.71 -79.79 -13.49
C ILE A 535 -6.29 -79.26 -13.78
N LYS A 536 -6.02 -78.91 -15.04
CA LYS A 536 -4.71 -78.38 -15.48
C LYS A 536 -4.60 -76.86 -15.39
N ASP A 537 -5.72 -76.16 -15.57
CA ASP A 537 -5.78 -74.69 -15.50
C ASP A 537 -7.15 -74.19 -15.02
N PHE A 538 -7.17 -72.98 -14.45
CA PHE A 538 -8.39 -72.19 -14.29
C PHE A 538 -8.11 -70.69 -14.19
N SER A 539 -8.99 -69.87 -14.76
CA SER A 539 -8.91 -68.40 -14.72
C SER A 539 -10.00 -67.77 -13.86
N PHE A 540 -9.67 -66.79 -13.02
CA PHE A 540 -10.64 -65.94 -12.33
C PHE A 540 -10.26 -64.46 -12.43
N GLN A 541 -11.20 -63.56 -12.17
CA GLN A 541 -10.91 -62.12 -12.11
C GLN A 541 -10.75 -61.66 -10.66
N VAL A 542 -9.74 -60.83 -10.43
CA VAL A 542 -9.58 -60.05 -9.21
C VAL A 542 -10.03 -58.61 -9.47
N GLU A 543 -10.70 -58.01 -8.51
CA GLU A 543 -11.05 -56.57 -8.50
C GLU A 543 -10.22 -55.88 -7.41
N ALA A 544 -9.66 -54.71 -7.75
CA ALA A 544 -9.15 -53.75 -6.78
C ALA A 544 -10.08 -52.54 -6.83
N ARG A 545 -10.57 -52.11 -5.67
CA ARG A 545 -11.56 -51.04 -5.49
C ARG A 545 -11.05 -50.04 -4.47
N ASP A 546 -11.24 -48.75 -4.71
CA ASP A 546 -10.90 -47.70 -3.76
C ASP A 546 -11.90 -47.60 -2.58
N ALA A 547 -11.69 -46.62 -1.68
CA ALA A 547 -12.67 -46.23 -0.66
C ALA A 547 -13.35 -44.88 -0.97
N GLY A 548 -13.47 -44.56 -2.26
CA GLY A 548 -14.00 -43.32 -2.81
C GLY A 548 -15.44 -43.00 -2.46
N SER A 549 -15.75 -41.70 -2.39
CA SER A 549 -17.09 -41.20 -2.10
C SER A 549 -17.39 -39.93 -2.90
N PRO A 550 -18.56 -39.79 -3.57
CA PRO A 550 -19.75 -40.65 -3.49
C PRO A 550 -19.75 -41.87 -4.42
N GLN A 551 -18.72 -42.04 -5.26
CA GLN A 551 -18.56 -43.19 -6.15
C GLN A 551 -17.18 -43.79 -5.90
N SER A 552 -17.12 -45.12 -5.74
CA SER A 552 -15.86 -45.86 -5.73
C SER A 552 -15.60 -46.49 -7.09
N LEU A 553 -14.42 -46.21 -7.62
CA LEU A 553 -13.92 -46.77 -8.86
C LEU A 553 -13.23 -48.11 -8.56
N ALA A 554 -13.06 -48.90 -9.63
CA ALA A 554 -12.45 -50.22 -9.52
C ALA A 554 -11.83 -50.62 -10.85
N GLY A 555 -10.66 -51.25 -10.78
CA GLY A 555 -10.05 -51.97 -11.89
C GLY A 555 -10.11 -53.47 -11.66
N ASN A 556 -10.00 -54.24 -12.74
CA ASN A 556 -9.89 -55.69 -12.69
C ASN A 556 -8.64 -56.20 -13.42
N ALA A 557 -8.21 -57.40 -13.03
CA ALA A 557 -7.20 -58.18 -13.72
C ALA A 557 -7.60 -59.66 -13.73
N THR A 558 -7.09 -60.41 -14.70
CA THR A 558 -7.32 -61.87 -14.74
C THR A 558 -6.14 -62.58 -14.09
N VAL A 559 -6.41 -63.62 -13.29
CA VAL A 559 -5.40 -64.51 -12.73
C VAL A 559 -5.64 -65.89 -13.33
N ASN A 560 -4.65 -66.41 -14.05
CA ASN A 560 -4.63 -67.75 -14.58
C ASN A 560 -3.82 -68.62 -13.61
N ILE A 561 -4.47 -69.56 -12.94
CA ILE A 561 -3.78 -70.62 -12.21
C ILE A 561 -3.44 -71.72 -13.21
N LEU A 562 -2.15 -72.00 -13.34
CA LEU A 562 -1.59 -73.06 -14.16
C LEU A 562 -1.01 -74.11 -13.21
N ILE A 563 -1.56 -75.32 -13.23
CA ILE A 563 -1.15 -76.37 -12.31
C ILE A 563 0.03 -77.13 -12.93
N VAL A 564 1.08 -77.31 -12.13
CA VAL A 564 2.33 -77.96 -12.54
C VAL A 564 2.35 -79.37 -11.96
N ASP A 565 2.10 -80.32 -12.87
CA ASP A 565 2.37 -81.76 -12.85
C ASP A 565 3.57 -82.17 -11.96
N GLN A 566 3.35 -83.17 -11.10
CA GLN A 566 4.40 -83.93 -10.41
C GLN A 566 4.19 -85.43 -10.67
N ASN A 567 5.27 -86.21 -10.60
CA ASN A 567 5.25 -87.64 -10.90
C ASN A 567 4.62 -88.46 -9.74
N ASP A 568 3.33 -88.26 -9.53
CA ASP A 568 2.48 -88.80 -8.46
C ASP A 568 1.88 -90.17 -8.86
N ASN A 569 1.53 -90.36 -10.14
CA ASN A 569 1.07 -91.65 -10.65
C ASN A 569 2.25 -92.52 -11.11
N ALA A 570 2.03 -93.84 -11.10
CA ALA A 570 3.04 -94.81 -11.51
C ALA A 570 2.59 -95.59 -12.76
N PRO A 571 3.50 -95.84 -13.72
CA PRO A 571 3.15 -96.39 -15.03
C PRO A 571 2.41 -97.73 -14.96
N ALA A 572 1.18 -97.77 -15.46
CA ALA A 572 0.32 -98.95 -15.40
C ALA A 572 0.42 -99.82 -16.67
N ILE A 573 0.81 -101.08 -16.53
CA ILE A 573 0.94 -102.03 -17.66
C ILE A 573 -0.44 -102.58 -18.07
N VAL A 574 -0.85 -102.27 -19.31
CA VAL A 574 -2.18 -102.60 -19.86
C VAL A 574 -2.11 -103.81 -20.81
N ALA A 575 -0.98 -104.05 -21.47
CA ALA A 575 -0.76 -105.22 -22.32
C ALA A 575 0.68 -105.79 -22.19
N PRO A 576 0.89 -107.11 -22.37
CA PRO A 576 -0.14 -108.14 -22.47
C PRO A 576 -0.91 -108.31 -21.15
N LEU A 577 -2.20 -108.62 -21.24
CA LEU A 577 -3.07 -108.77 -20.07
C LEU A 577 -2.56 -109.92 -19.17
N PRO A 578 -2.48 -109.72 -17.84
CA PRO A 578 -2.09 -110.79 -16.92
C PRO A 578 -3.15 -111.89 -16.89
N GLY A 579 -2.71 -113.10 -16.55
CA GLY A 579 -3.60 -114.23 -16.33
C GLY A 579 -4.51 -114.03 -15.11
N ARG A 580 -5.62 -114.77 -15.10
CA ARG A 580 -6.63 -114.71 -14.03
C ARG A 580 -5.98 -114.87 -12.65
N ASN A 581 -6.47 -114.10 -11.67
CA ASN A 581 -5.94 -114.00 -10.31
C ASN A 581 -4.47 -113.52 -10.22
N GLY A 582 -4.08 -112.55 -11.06
CA GLY A 582 -2.74 -111.93 -11.01
C GLY A 582 -1.61 -112.88 -11.42
N THR A 583 -1.91 -113.87 -12.27
CA THR A 583 -0.87 -114.78 -12.77
C THR A 583 -0.07 -114.11 -13.90
N PRO A 584 1.25 -114.36 -14.01
CA PRO A 584 2.08 -113.77 -15.06
C PRO A 584 1.51 -113.96 -16.47
N ALA A 585 1.65 -112.96 -17.33
CA ALA A 585 1.25 -113.07 -18.73
C ALA A 585 2.03 -114.20 -19.42
N ARG A 586 1.38 -114.97 -20.29
CA ARG A 586 1.96 -116.15 -20.94
C ARG A 586 1.97 -115.96 -22.45
N GLU A 587 3.17 -115.91 -23.02
CA GLU A 587 3.41 -115.75 -24.45
C GLU A 587 4.12 -116.99 -25.01
N VAL A 588 3.80 -117.36 -26.25
CA VAL A 588 4.31 -118.58 -26.89
C VAL A 588 5.38 -118.23 -27.92
N LEU A 589 6.59 -118.73 -27.71
CA LEU A 589 7.71 -118.62 -28.64
C LEU A 589 7.95 -119.97 -29.33
N PRO A 590 7.72 -120.09 -30.66
CA PRO A 590 8.09 -121.29 -31.39
C PRO A 590 9.62 -121.45 -31.39
N ARG A 591 10.14 -122.66 -31.14
CA ARG A 591 11.61 -122.90 -31.12
C ARG A 591 12.31 -122.62 -32.46
N SER A 592 11.55 -122.62 -33.56
CA SER A 592 11.99 -122.24 -34.90
C SER A 592 12.07 -120.72 -35.14
N ALA A 593 11.77 -119.89 -34.13
CA ALA A 593 11.86 -118.44 -34.24
C ALA A 593 13.28 -117.96 -34.64
N GLU A 594 13.34 -117.24 -35.75
CA GLU A 594 14.53 -116.53 -36.21
C GLU A 594 14.83 -115.30 -35.32
N PRO A 595 16.07 -114.76 -35.34
CA PRO A 595 16.36 -113.47 -34.73
C PRO A 595 15.51 -112.36 -35.38
N GLY A 596 14.89 -111.51 -34.55
CA GLY A 596 13.98 -110.44 -34.95
C GLY A 596 12.49 -110.79 -34.83
N TYR A 597 12.14 -112.06 -34.58
CA TYR A 597 10.77 -112.52 -34.33
C TYR A 597 10.13 -111.72 -33.19
N LEU A 598 8.98 -111.09 -33.46
CA LEU A 598 8.18 -110.38 -32.47
C LEU A 598 7.36 -111.37 -31.66
N LEU A 599 7.59 -111.42 -30.35
CA LEU A 599 6.83 -112.26 -29.44
C LEU A 599 5.53 -111.57 -29.03
N THR A 600 5.65 -110.34 -28.52
CA THR A 600 4.53 -109.50 -28.09
C THR A 600 4.97 -108.04 -28.00
N ARG A 601 4.04 -107.12 -27.71
CA ARG A 601 4.34 -105.73 -27.41
C ARG A 601 3.78 -105.39 -26.03
N VAL A 602 4.67 -105.05 -25.11
CA VAL A 602 4.28 -104.48 -23.82
C VAL A 602 3.76 -103.08 -24.07
N ALA A 603 2.57 -102.78 -23.55
CA ALA A 603 1.99 -101.45 -23.57
C ALA A 603 1.60 -101.07 -22.15
N ALA A 604 1.91 -99.85 -21.80
CA ALA A 604 1.55 -99.23 -20.53
C ALA A 604 0.98 -97.84 -20.80
N VAL A 605 0.37 -97.26 -19.78
CA VAL A 605 -0.13 -95.88 -19.76
C VAL A 605 0.34 -95.23 -18.46
N ASP A 606 0.49 -93.91 -18.47
CA ASP A 606 0.51 -93.10 -17.26
C ASP A 606 -0.68 -92.15 -17.24
N ALA A 607 -0.92 -91.51 -16.09
CA ALA A 607 -1.97 -90.51 -15.93
C ALA A 607 -1.45 -89.07 -16.12
N ASP A 608 -0.20 -88.83 -15.70
CA ASP A 608 0.55 -87.57 -15.77
C ASP A 608 0.78 -87.08 -17.22
N ASP A 609 1.64 -86.08 -17.44
CA ASP A 609 1.97 -85.53 -18.76
C ASP A 609 3.50 -85.38 -18.99
N GLY A 610 3.90 -84.84 -20.14
CA GLY A 610 5.30 -84.47 -20.40
C GLY A 610 6.33 -85.59 -20.27
N GLU A 611 7.30 -85.40 -19.35
CA GLU A 611 8.31 -86.41 -19.02
C GLU A 611 7.85 -87.37 -17.91
N ASN A 612 6.83 -87.01 -17.12
CA ASN A 612 6.26 -87.85 -16.08
C ASN A 612 5.47 -89.01 -16.73
N ALA A 613 4.66 -88.75 -17.77
CA ALA A 613 4.07 -89.82 -18.58
C ALA A 613 5.01 -90.47 -19.61
N ARG A 614 6.33 -90.21 -19.59
CA ARG A 614 7.25 -90.66 -20.64
C ARG A 614 7.79 -92.06 -20.40
N LEU A 615 6.99 -93.03 -20.82
CA LEU A 615 7.27 -94.46 -20.64
C LEU A 615 8.52 -94.96 -21.38
N THR A 616 9.34 -95.71 -20.67
CA THR A 616 10.44 -96.51 -21.24
C THR A 616 10.49 -97.93 -20.69
N TYR A 617 10.94 -98.86 -21.53
CA TYR A 617 10.76 -100.30 -21.35
C TYR A 617 12.09 -101.04 -21.14
N SER A 618 12.18 -101.80 -20.05
CA SER A 618 13.40 -102.45 -19.54
C SER A 618 13.18 -103.96 -19.28
N ILE A 619 14.19 -104.81 -19.46
CA ILE A 619 14.17 -106.20 -18.95
C ILE A 619 15.15 -106.31 -17.78
N VAL A 620 14.62 -106.36 -16.56
CA VAL A 620 15.44 -106.38 -15.33
C VAL A 620 16.02 -107.78 -15.09
N ARG A 621 15.22 -108.84 -15.30
CA ARG A 621 15.59 -110.24 -15.01
C ARG A 621 15.01 -111.21 -16.03
N GLY A 622 15.59 -112.40 -16.13
CA GLY A 622 15.11 -113.52 -16.96
C GLY A 622 15.74 -113.67 -18.35
N ASN A 623 16.44 -112.64 -18.85
CA ASN A 623 17.02 -112.64 -20.21
C ASN A 623 18.34 -113.44 -20.31
N GLU A 624 18.26 -114.76 -20.15
CA GLU A 624 19.44 -115.63 -20.24
C GLU A 624 20.16 -115.49 -21.60
N MET A 625 21.49 -115.33 -21.56
CA MET A 625 22.38 -115.22 -22.73
C MET A 625 22.03 -114.10 -23.73
N ASN A 626 21.26 -113.09 -23.31
CA ASN A 626 20.69 -112.05 -24.17
C ASN A 626 19.91 -112.65 -25.35
N LEU A 627 19.02 -113.62 -25.07
CA LEU A 627 18.13 -114.18 -26.09
C LEU A 627 17.08 -113.17 -26.56
N PHE A 628 16.59 -112.31 -25.67
CA PHE A 628 15.55 -111.32 -25.96
C PHE A 628 16.14 -109.91 -26.07
N ARG A 629 15.49 -109.07 -26.88
CA ARG A 629 15.66 -107.62 -26.92
C ARG A 629 14.27 -107.01 -26.79
N LEU A 630 14.08 -106.17 -25.79
CA LEU A 630 12.95 -105.26 -25.68
C LEU A 630 13.35 -103.93 -26.34
N ASP A 631 12.46 -103.35 -27.14
CA ASP A 631 12.65 -101.98 -27.62
C ASP A 631 12.24 -100.98 -26.54
N TRP A 632 13.13 -100.02 -26.26
CA TRP A 632 13.03 -99.14 -25.10
C TRP A 632 11.92 -98.07 -25.20
N ARG A 633 11.38 -97.81 -26.41
CA ARG A 633 10.27 -96.86 -26.63
C ARG A 633 8.94 -97.54 -26.93
N THR A 634 8.97 -98.64 -27.68
CA THR A 634 7.75 -99.26 -28.21
C THR A 634 7.27 -100.45 -27.40
N GLY A 635 8.08 -100.96 -26.46
CA GLY A 635 7.78 -102.16 -25.68
C GLY A 635 7.75 -103.45 -26.51
N GLU A 636 8.22 -103.43 -27.76
CA GLU A 636 8.29 -104.63 -28.60
C GLU A 636 9.32 -105.63 -28.08
N LEU A 637 8.86 -106.80 -27.65
CA LEU A 637 9.70 -107.88 -27.18
C LEU A 637 10.03 -108.81 -28.35
N ARG A 638 11.28 -108.78 -28.81
CA ARG A 638 11.78 -109.55 -29.95
C ARG A 638 12.88 -110.53 -29.55
N THR A 639 13.05 -111.60 -30.33
CA THR A 639 14.25 -112.44 -30.25
C THR A 639 15.47 -111.67 -30.76
N ALA A 640 16.55 -111.64 -29.98
CA ALA A 640 17.87 -111.17 -30.41
C ALA A 640 18.71 -112.30 -31.02
N ARG A 641 18.38 -113.57 -30.71
CA ARG A 641 19.10 -114.79 -31.12
C ARG A 641 18.11 -115.94 -31.36
N ARG A 642 18.55 -117.03 -32.00
CA ARG A 642 17.78 -118.29 -32.04
C ARG A 642 17.81 -118.97 -30.67
N VAL A 643 16.77 -119.73 -30.33
CA VAL A 643 16.70 -120.52 -29.09
C VAL A 643 17.81 -121.60 -29.09
N PRO A 644 18.65 -121.73 -28.05
CA PRO A 644 19.71 -122.72 -28.03
C PRO A 644 19.19 -124.17 -28.11
N ALA A 645 19.71 -124.97 -29.06
CA ALA A 645 19.21 -126.32 -29.33
C ALA A 645 19.22 -127.27 -28.11
N LYS A 646 20.15 -127.07 -27.16
CA LYS A 646 20.26 -127.84 -25.91
C LYS A 646 19.25 -127.46 -24.81
N ARG A 647 18.37 -126.47 -25.02
CA ARG A 647 17.41 -126.02 -23.99
C ARG A 647 16.23 -126.99 -23.86
N ASP A 648 15.85 -127.29 -22.62
CA ASP A 648 14.62 -128.02 -22.27
C ASP A 648 13.37 -127.18 -22.61
N PRO A 649 12.40 -127.68 -23.41
CA PRO A 649 11.15 -126.96 -23.66
C PRO A 649 10.26 -126.82 -22.41
N GLN A 650 10.37 -127.71 -21.42
CA GLN A 650 9.57 -127.66 -20.19
C GLN A 650 9.97 -126.53 -19.24
N ARG A 651 11.12 -125.87 -19.47
CA ARG A 651 11.58 -124.73 -18.68
C ARG A 651 11.38 -123.40 -19.44
N PRO A 652 10.27 -122.68 -19.22
CA PRO A 652 10.03 -121.39 -19.85
C PRO A 652 11.08 -120.35 -19.43
N TYR A 653 11.09 -119.22 -20.13
CA TYR A 653 11.75 -118.01 -19.60
C TYR A 653 10.74 -117.25 -18.74
N GLU A 654 11.22 -116.67 -17.65
CA GLU A 654 10.42 -115.80 -16.77
C GLU A 654 11.06 -114.41 -16.80
N LEU A 655 10.58 -113.57 -17.72
CA LEU A 655 11.09 -112.21 -17.92
C LEU A 655 10.41 -111.27 -16.94
N VAL A 656 11.20 -110.53 -16.16
CA VAL A 656 10.68 -109.39 -15.40
C VAL A 656 10.91 -108.14 -16.23
N ILE A 657 9.82 -107.61 -16.76
CA ILE A 657 9.80 -106.38 -17.55
C ILE A 657 9.44 -105.23 -16.62
N GLU A 658 10.17 -104.14 -16.75
CA GLU A 658 10.00 -102.89 -16.01
C GLU A 658 9.53 -101.82 -17.01
N VAL A 659 8.52 -101.06 -16.61
CA VAL A 659 8.15 -99.81 -17.25
C VAL A 659 8.49 -98.69 -16.27
N ARG A 660 9.18 -97.67 -16.79
CA ARG A 660 9.63 -96.52 -16.01
C ARG A 660 9.33 -95.23 -16.76
N ASP A 661 8.77 -94.26 -16.05
CA ASP A 661 8.69 -92.86 -16.46
C ASP A 661 10.08 -92.17 -16.49
N HIS A 662 10.09 -90.88 -16.86
CA HIS A 662 11.27 -90.01 -16.84
C HIS A 662 11.09 -88.81 -15.90
N GLY A 663 10.07 -88.82 -15.03
CA GLY A 663 9.83 -87.75 -14.05
C GLY A 663 10.79 -87.78 -12.86
N GLN A 664 10.51 -86.97 -11.84
CA GLN A 664 11.37 -86.88 -10.66
C GLN A 664 10.58 -86.70 -9.36
N PRO A 665 10.57 -87.68 -8.45
CA PRO A 665 11.30 -88.96 -8.48
C PRO A 665 10.69 -89.95 -9.50
N PRO A 666 11.50 -90.64 -10.33
CA PRO A 666 10.95 -91.50 -11.37
C PRO A 666 10.42 -92.82 -10.82
N LEU A 667 9.12 -93.05 -10.96
CA LEU A 667 8.37 -94.22 -10.53
C LEU A 667 8.47 -95.36 -11.55
N SER A 668 7.87 -96.51 -11.23
CA SER A 668 7.98 -97.72 -12.06
C SER A 668 6.96 -98.77 -11.68
N SER A 669 6.55 -99.57 -12.66
CA SER A 669 5.89 -100.86 -12.39
C SER A 669 6.62 -102.01 -13.09
N THR A 670 6.38 -103.23 -12.61
CA THR A 670 6.98 -104.45 -13.18
C THR A 670 5.94 -105.51 -13.47
N ALA A 671 6.00 -106.11 -14.65
CA ALA A 671 5.21 -107.29 -15.02
C ALA A 671 6.12 -108.49 -15.27
N THR A 672 5.70 -109.65 -14.76
CA THR A 672 6.33 -110.93 -15.10
C THR A 672 5.67 -111.51 -16.36
N LEU A 673 6.49 -111.88 -17.33
CA LEU A 673 6.08 -112.45 -18.61
C LEU A 673 6.76 -113.82 -18.80
N ILE A 674 5.95 -114.87 -18.82
CA ILE A 674 6.39 -116.27 -18.98
C ILE A 674 6.39 -116.62 -20.47
N VAL A 675 7.57 -116.77 -21.06
CA VAL A 675 7.75 -117.22 -22.45
C VAL A 675 7.83 -118.73 -22.49
N GLN A 676 6.78 -119.37 -23.01
CA GLN A 676 6.72 -120.83 -23.18
C GLN A 676 7.26 -121.24 -24.54
N LEU A 677 8.09 -122.29 -24.58
CA LEU A 677 8.69 -122.81 -25.81
C LEU A 677 7.82 -123.92 -26.40
N VAL A 678 7.42 -123.77 -27.66
CA VAL A 678 6.58 -124.76 -28.35
C VAL A 678 7.29 -125.33 -29.59
N ASP A 679 7.16 -126.64 -29.76
CA ASP A 679 7.74 -127.43 -30.85
C ASP A 679 6.85 -127.42 -32.11
N GLY A 680 6.53 -126.23 -32.63
CA GLY A 680 5.74 -126.07 -33.85
C GLY A 680 5.45 -124.62 -34.20
N ALA A 681 5.20 -124.34 -35.48
CA ALA A 681 4.65 -123.07 -35.92
C ALA A 681 3.14 -123.04 -35.66
N VAL A 682 2.65 -121.99 -35.00
CA VAL A 682 1.22 -121.79 -34.76
C VAL A 682 0.65 -120.95 -35.90
N GLU A 683 -0.14 -121.57 -36.78
CA GLU A 683 -0.97 -120.82 -37.73
C GLU A 683 -2.17 -120.17 -37.00
N PRO A 684 -2.46 -118.88 -37.21
CA PRO A 684 -3.65 -118.22 -36.66
C PRO A 684 -4.90 -118.61 -37.47
N GLN A 685 -5.43 -119.80 -37.23
CA GLN A 685 -6.61 -120.29 -37.95
C GLN A 685 -7.91 -119.72 -37.35
N GLY A 686 -8.66 -118.95 -38.14
CA GLY A 686 -9.89 -118.28 -37.70
C GLY A 686 -11.06 -119.25 -37.49
N GLY A 687 -11.82 -119.06 -36.40
CA GLY A 687 -12.98 -119.90 -36.07
C GLY A 687 -14.28 -119.41 -36.72
N GLY A 688 -14.95 -120.28 -37.50
CA GLY A 688 -16.27 -120.01 -38.07
C GLY A 688 -17.06 -121.28 -38.40
N GLY A 689 -18.27 -121.41 -37.85
CA GLY A 689 -19.18 -122.54 -38.06
C GLY A 689 -18.96 -123.74 -37.10
N GLY A 690 -19.98 -124.56 -36.80
CA GLY A 690 -21.40 -124.41 -37.09
C GLY A 690 -22.20 -125.73 -37.02
N GLY A 691 -23.13 -125.86 -36.04
CA GLY A 691 -23.99 -127.05 -35.85
C GLY A 691 -23.25 -128.29 -35.30
N SER A 692 -23.91 -129.40 -34.91
CA SER A 692 -25.33 -129.70 -34.59
C SER A 692 -25.41 -131.19 -34.14
N GLY A 693 -26.35 -131.68 -33.33
CA GLY A 693 -27.49 -131.08 -32.61
C GLY A 693 -28.52 -132.18 -32.23
N GLY A 694 -29.25 -132.06 -31.11
CA GLY A 694 -30.22 -133.08 -30.65
C GLY A 694 -31.13 -132.60 -29.49
N PRO A 695 -32.31 -133.21 -29.24
CA PRO A 695 -33.41 -132.54 -28.52
C PRO A 695 -33.72 -133.06 -27.11
N GLY A 696 -34.39 -132.21 -26.31
CA GLY A 696 -35.01 -132.52 -25.01
C GLY A 696 -36.14 -131.53 -24.71
N GLU A 697 -37.20 -131.96 -24.02
CA GLU A 697 -38.51 -131.29 -24.05
C GLU A 697 -38.74 -130.12 -23.07
N HIS A 698 -39.82 -129.38 -23.38
CA HIS A 698 -40.79 -128.75 -22.47
C HIS A 698 -40.69 -127.25 -22.06
N GLN A 699 -41.81 -126.58 -22.39
CA GLN A 699 -42.50 -125.49 -21.68
C GLN A 699 -42.09 -124.00 -21.87
N ARG A 700 -42.85 -123.39 -22.80
CA ARG A 700 -43.63 -122.12 -22.62
C ARG A 700 -42.87 -120.77 -22.81
N PRO A 701 -43.57 -119.73 -23.31
CA PRO A 701 -43.37 -119.43 -24.74
C PRO A 701 -43.26 -117.95 -25.18
N SER A 702 -42.84 -117.77 -26.44
CA SER A 702 -43.21 -116.69 -27.41
C SER A 702 -43.06 -115.22 -26.99
N ARG A 703 -42.10 -114.44 -27.55
CA ARG A 703 -41.95 -113.96 -28.96
C ARG A 703 -42.78 -112.72 -29.35
N SER A 704 -42.15 -111.56 -29.27
CA SER A 704 -41.77 -110.70 -30.42
C SER A 704 -40.67 -109.73 -29.92
N GLY A 705 -39.67 -109.28 -30.68
CA GLY A 705 -39.45 -109.31 -32.12
C GLY A 705 -39.58 -107.88 -32.68
N GLY A 706 -38.57 -107.24 -33.27
CA GLY A 706 -37.19 -107.65 -33.54
C GLY A 706 -36.70 -107.02 -34.84
N GLY A 707 -35.51 -106.41 -34.86
CA GLY A 707 -35.00 -105.74 -36.07
C GLY A 707 -33.96 -104.67 -35.80
N GLU A 708 -32.73 -105.08 -35.46
CA GLU A 708 -31.58 -104.23 -35.77
C GLU A 708 -31.46 -104.15 -37.30
N THR A 709 -31.52 -102.94 -37.85
CA THR A 709 -31.11 -102.71 -39.23
C THR A 709 -29.66 -102.29 -39.23
N SER A 710 -28.76 -103.26 -39.43
CA SER A 710 -27.34 -103.03 -39.68
C SER A 710 -27.10 -102.45 -41.09
N LEU A 711 -27.82 -101.37 -41.41
CA LEU A 711 -27.61 -100.57 -42.60
C LEU A 711 -26.92 -99.26 -42.22
N ASP A 712 -25.67 -99.19 -42.68
CA ASP A 712 -25.11 -97.98 -43.22
C ASP A 712 -24.59 -96.94 -42.21
N LEU A 713 -23.60 -97.37 -41.42
CA LEU A 713 -22.68 -96.48 -40.70
C LEU A 713 -22.02 -95.44 -41.64
N THR A 714 -21.83 -95.81 -42.91
CA THR A 714 -21.40 -94.92 -44.00
C THR A 714 -22.43 -93.86 -44.35
N LEU A 715 -23.73 -94.19 -44.41
CA LEU A 715 -24.82 -93.20 -44.54
C LEU A 715 -24.86 -92.27 -43.32
N ILE A 716 -24.66 -92.77 -42.10
CA ILE A 716 -24.58 -91.92 -40.91
C ILE A 716 -23.39 -90.95 -41.02
N LEU A 717 -22.23 -91.41 -41.51
CA LEU A 717 -21.06 -90.55 -41.76
C LEU A 717 -21.33 -89.51 -42.87
N ILE A 718 -22.02 -89.90 -43.95
CA ILE A 718 -22.42 -89.02 -45.05
C ILE A 718 -23.47 -87.99 -44.60
N ILE A 719 -24.41 -88.37 -43.73
CA ILE A 719 -25.38 -87.47 -43.11
C ILE A 719 -24.70 -86.52 -42.11
N ALA A 720 -23.69 -86.98 -41.37
CA ALA A 720 -22.88 -86.14 -40.49
C ALA A 720 -22.05 -85.11 -41.28
N LEU A 721 -21.29 -85.55 -42.28
CA LEU A 721 -20.52 -84.66 -43.16
C LEU A 721 -21.42 -83.72 -43.97
N GLY A 722 -22.57 -84.21 -44.44
CA GLY A 722 -23.57 -83.42 -45.14
C GLY A 722 -24.25 -82.38 -44.25
N SER A 723 -24.59 -82.73 -43.01
CA SER A 723 -25.19 -81.78 -42.06
C SER A 723 -24.20 -80.74 -41.55
N VAL A 724 -22.94 -81.11 -41.25
CA VAL A 724 -21.86 -80.14 -40.95
C VAL A 724 -21.62 -79.21 -42.13
N SER A 725 -21.56 -79.73 -43.36
CA SER A 725 -21.42 -78.92 -44.58
C SER A 725 -22.62 -77.99 -44.79
N PHE A 726 -23.84 -78.45 -44.53
CA PHE A 726 -25.07 -77.66 -44.65
C PHE A 726 -25.18 -76.57 -43.58
N ILE A 727 -24.77 -76.86 -42.34
CA ILE A 727 -24.68 -75.88 -41.24
C ILE A 727 -23.62 -74.82 -41.56
N PHE A 728 -22.45 -75.22 -42.09
CA PHE A 728 -21.42 -74.28 -42.54
C PHE A 728 -21.91 -73.40 -43.69
N LEU A 729 -22.63 -73.96 -44.67
CA LEU A 729 -23.21 -73.22 -45.78
C LEU A 729 -24.32 -72.26 -45.30
N LEU A 730 -25.15 -72.67 -44.34
CA LEU A 730 -26.12 -71.79 -43.67
C LEU A 730 -25.44 -70.67 -42.89
N ALA A 731 -24.36 -70.95 -42.15
CA ALA A 731 -23.58 -69.93 -41.44
C ALA A 731 -22.96 -68.92 -42.43
N MET A 732 -22.42 -69.40 -43.55
CA MET A 732 -21.91 -68.54 -44.63
C MET A 732 -23.01 -67.73 -45.31
N ILE A 733 -24.23 -68.26 -45.48
CA ILE A 733 -25.39 -67.50 -45.96
C ILE A 733 -25.82 -66.44 -44.93
N VAL A 734 -25.85 -66.77 -43.63
CA VAL A 734 -26.20 -65.81 -42.57
C VAL A 734 -25.15 -64.69 -42.47
N LEU A 735 -23.85 -65.02 -42.60
CA LEU A 735 -22.76 -64.05 -42.68
C LEU A 735 -22.87 -63.19 -43.95
N ALA A 736 -23.17 -63.77 -45.11
CA ALA A 736 -23.38 -63.02 -46.34
C ALA A 736 -24.61 -62.09 -46.25
N VAL A 737 -25.70 -62.53 -45.62
CA VAL A 737 -26.92 -61.74 -45.40
C VAL A 737 -26.68 -60.62 -44.37
N ARG A 738 -25.87 -60.85 -43.32
CA ARG A 738 -25.38 -59.76 -42.45
C ARG A 738 -24.52 -58.77 -43.23
N CYS A 739 -23.51 -59.24 -43.96
CA CYS A 739 -22.65 -58.39 -44.79
C CYS A 739 -23.42 -57.60 -45.87
N GLN A 740 -24.56 -58.10 -46.35
CA GLN A 740 -25.44 -57.36 -47.27
C GLN A 740 -26.40 -56.39 -46.56
N LYS A 741 -26.84 -56.68 -45.33
CA LYS A 741 -27.61 -55.72 -44.51
C LYS A 741 -26.74 -54.58 -43.97
N GLU A 742 -25.55 -54.89 -43.49
CA GLU A 742 -24.60 -53.94 -42.90
C GLU A 742 -24.01 -53.01 -43.98
N LYS A 743 -23.93 -53.44 -45.25
CA LYS A 743 -23.63 -52.55 -46.41
C LYS A 743 -24.75 -51.55 -46.77
N LYS A 744 -25.74 -51.34 -45.90
CA LYS A 744 -26.74 -50.27 -46.07
C LYS A 744 -27.07 -49.46 -44.81
N LEU A 745 -26.28 -49.57 -43.74
CA LEU A 745 -26.38 -48.66 -42.60
C LEU A 745 -25.00 -48.42 -41.97
N ASN A 746 -24.66 -47.14 -41.82
CA ASN A 746 -23.48 -46.56 -41.15
C ASN A 746 -22.10 -46.74 -41.84
N ILE A 747 -21.52 -45.59 -42.21
CA ILE A 747 -20.11 -45.37 -42.54
C ILE A 747 -19.51 -44.55 -41.37
N TYR A 748 -18.24 -44.81 -41.02
CA TYR A 748 -17.49 -44.27 -39.86
C TYR A 748 -17.97 -44.82 -38.49
N THR A 749 -17.14 -45.10 -37.48
CA THR A 749 -15.67 -44.93 -37.21
C THR A 749 -15.26 -45.95 -36.11
N CYS A 750 -14.02 -46.24 -35.69
CA CYS A 750 -12.63 -45.81 -35.98
C CYS A 750 -11.63 -46.94 -35.58
N LEU A 751 -10.34 -46.62 -35.35
CA LEU A 751 -9.26 -47.42 -34.70
C LEU A 751 -8.64 -48.58 -35.53
N ALA A 752 -7.33 -48.87 -35.48
CA ALA A 752 -6.17 -48.11 -34.96
C ALA A 752 -4.82 -48.68 -35.49
N SER A 753 -3.76 -47.86 -35.36
CA SER A 753 -2.33 -48.20 -35.23
C SER A 753 -1.51 -48.85 -36.36
N ASP A 754 -0.21 -48.54 -36.29
CA ASP A 754 0.98 -49.25 -36.80
C ASP A 754 1.13 -49.59 -38.30
N CYS A 755 1.82 -48.69 -39.01
CA CYS A 755 3.11 -49.05 -39.63
C CYS A 755 4.04 -47.84 -39.80
N CYS A 756 5.35 -48.07 -39.65
CA CYS A 756 6.42 -47.09 -39.87
C CYS A 756 6.47 -46.57 -41.32
N LEU A 757 6.83 -45.29 -41.54
CA LEU A 757 8.22 -44.83 -41.79
C LEU A 757 8.28 -43.41 -42.43
N CYS A 758 9.25 -42.59 -41.98
CA CYS A 758 9.90 -41.47 -42.68
C CYS A 758 9.16 -40.17 -43.13
N CYS A 759 9.83 -39.05 -42.80
CA CYS A 759 10.00 -37.82 -43.60
C CYS A 759 8.86 -36.80 -43.83
N CYS A 760 9.00 -35.67 -43.11
CA CYS A 760 9.15 -34.30 -43.66
C CYS A 760 7.92 -33.43 -44.07
N CYS A 761 8.01 -32.17 -43.60
CA CYS A 761 7.55 -30.92 -44.23
C CYS A 761 6.05 -30.56 -44.30
N CYS A 762 5.62 -29.79 -43.29
CA CYS A 762 5.08 -28.42 -43.39
C CYS A 762 4.15 -28.02 -44.57
N GLY A 763 2.99 -27.41 -44.26
CA GLY A 763 2.45 -26.34 -45.13
C GLY A 763 0.94 -26.03 -45.14
N SER A 764 0.48 -25.22 -44.17
CA SER A 764 -0.53 -24.12 -44.31
C SER A 764 -1.81 -24.25 -45.17
N GLY A 765 -2.96 -23.87 -44.57
CA GLY A 765 -3.87 -22.88 -45.19
C GLY A 765 -5.34 -23.27 -45.48
N GLY A 766 -6.28 -22.37 -45.10
CA GLY A 766 -7.37 -21.97 -46.01
C GLY A 766 -8.84 -22.33 -45.68
N SER A 767 -9.50 -21.48 -44.91
CA SER A 767 -10.80 -20.81 -45.25
C SER A 767 -12.03 -21.58 -45.81
N THR A 768 -13.05 -21.72 -44.94
CA THR A 768 -14.49 -21.36 -45.15
C THR A 768 -15.19 -21.42 -46.53
N CYS A 769 -16.40 -22.03 -46.58
CA CYS A 769 -17.62 -21.45 -47.23
C CYS A 769 -18.94 -22.28 -47.04
N CYS A 770 -20.09 -21.58 -47.01
CA CYS A 770 -21.53 -21.91 -47.25
C CYS A 770 -22.09 -23.37 -47.18
N GLY A 771 -23.37 -23.68 -46.84
CA GLY A 771 -24.53 -22.88 -46.39
C GLY A 771 -25.76 -22.86 -47.35
N ARG A 772 -26.90 -23.50 -46.99
CA ARG A 772 -28.30 -23.20 -47.50
C ARG A 772 -29.44 -24.01 -46.82
N GLN A 773 -30.71 -23.72 -47.16
CA GLN A 773 -31.95 -24.11 -46.44
C GLN A 773 -32.99 -24.88 -47.29
N ALA A 774 -33.84 -25.73 -46.67
CA ALA A 774 -35.28 -26.00 -46.94
C ALA A 774 -35.82 -26.98 -45.87
N ARG A 775 -37.01 -26.94 -45.23
CA ARG A 775 -38.44 -26.69 -45.59
C ARG A 775 -39.05 -27.74 -46.56
N ALA A 776 -40.25 -28.33 -46.35
CA ALA A 776 -41.19 -28.36 -45.21
C ALA A 776 -42.37 -29.38 -45.45
N ARG A 777 -43.29 -29.52 -44.46
CA ARG A 777 -44.66 -30.16 -44.47
C ARG A 777 -44.67 -31.68 -44.18
N LYS A 778 -45.35 -32.19 -43.13
CA LYS A 778 -46.82 -32.27 -42.81
C LYS A 778 -47.55 -33.26 -43.75
N LYS A 779 -48.48 -34.16 -43.33
CA LYS A 779 -49.47 -34.21 -42.21
C LYS A 779 -50.05 -35.67 -42.15
N LYS A 780 -50.49 -36.29 -41.03
CA LYS A 780 -51.79 -36.13 -40.31
C LYS A 780 -51.99 -37.19 -39.17
N LEU A 781 -52.56 -36.77 -38.02
CA LEU A 781 -53.62 -37.39 -37.16
C LEU A 781 -53.46 -38.84 -36.57
N SER A 782 -54.05 -39.19 -35.40
CA SER A 782 -54.66 -38.43 -34.28
C SER A 782 -54.99 -39.30 -33.05
N LYS A 783 -55.31 -38.64 -31.91
CA LYS A 783 -55.89 -39.11 -30.63
C LYS A 783 -54.89 -39.57 -29.56
N SER A 784 -55.07 -39.24 -28.27
CA SER A 784 -56.01 -38.27 -27.66
C SER A 784 -55.69 -37.98 -26.20
N ASP A 785 -56.00 -36.83 -25.59
CA ASP A 785 -56.26 -35.44 -26.03
C ASP A 785 -56.10 -34.56 -24.75
N ILE A 786 -55.41 -33.41 -24.73
CA ILE A 786 -55.90 -32.01 -24.94
C ILE A 786 -56.95 -31.57 -23.88
N MET A 787 -56.85 -30.40 -23.21
CA MET A 787 -57.32 -29.04 -23.56
C MET A 787 -56.86 -28.05 -22.45
N LEU A 788 -56.67 -26.72 -22.57
CA LEU A 788 -56.43 -25.67 -23.61
C LEU A 788 -55.78 -24.46 -22.82
N VAL A 789 -55.59 -23.19 -23.20
CA VAL A 789 -55.95 -22.26 -24.30
C VAL A 789 -54.70 -21.34 -24.47
N GLN A 790 -53.94 -21.31 -25.56
CA GLN A 790 -54.10 -20.47 -26.78
C GLN A 790 -54.17 -18.93 -26.55
N SER A 791 -53.16 -18.13 -26.93
CA SER A 791 -52.89 -17.54 -28.28
C SER A 791 -53.19 -16.01 -28.28
N ALA A 792 -52.75 -15.13 -29.21
CA ALA A 792 -52.06 -15.27 -30.50
C ALA A 792 -51.14 -14.05 -30.82
N ASN A 793 -50.30 -14.16 -31.86
CA ASN A 793 -49.64 -13.03 -32.55
C ASN A 793 -50.55 -12.41 -33.64
N VAL A 794 -50.33 -11.14 -34.02
CA VAL A 794 -50.06 -10.67 -35.42
C VAL A 794 -49.77 -9.15 -35.46
N PRO A 795 -48.87 -8.64 -36.34
CA PRO A 795 -48.49 -7.21 -36.39
C PRO A 795 -48.92 -6.47 -37.68
N SER A 796 -49.13 -5.15 -37.59
CA SER A 796 -48.90 -4.17 -38.68
C SER A 796 -49.05 -2.72 -38.22
N ASN A 797 -48.16 -1.83 -38.69
CA ASN A 797 -48.30 -0.36 -38.62
C ASN A 797 -49.11 0.12 -39.87
N PRO A 798 -49.84 1.25 -39.85
CA PRO A 798 -49.14 2.54 -40.01
C PRO A 798 -49.77 3.81 -39.35
N ALA A 799 -48.90 4.79 -39.09
CA ALA A 799 -49.09 6.25 -39.19
C ALA A 799 -50.36 6.93 -38.62
N GLN A 800 -50.16 7.75 -37.57
CA GLN A 800 -50.49 9.19 -37.63
C GLN A 800 -49.71 10.00 -36.58
N VAL A 801 -49.63 11.32 -36.80
CA VAL A 801 -48.88 12.34 -36.04
C VAL A 801 -49.84 13.53 -35.89
N PRO A 802 -50.04 14.12 -34.68
CA PRO A 802 -49.33 15.37 -34.37
C PRO A 802 -48.99 15.67 -32.89
N VAL A 803 -47.85 16.38 -32.74
CA VAL A 803 -47.57 17.47 -31.75
C VAL A 803 -47.43 17.14 -30.25
N GLU A 804 -46.24 17.49 -29.72
CA GLU A 804 -45.85 18.20 -28.48
C GLU A 804 -46.81 18.20 -27.26
N GLU A 805 -46.36 18.21 -25.99
CA GLU A 805 -45.16 18.90 -25.46
C GLU A 805 -44.70 18.35 -24.08
N SER A 806 -43.37 18.29 -23.84
CA SER A 806 -42.70 18.15 -22.52
C SER A 806 -42.92 16.87 -21.65
N GLY A 807 -41.96 16.59 -20.74
CA GLY A 807 -42.22 15.77 -19.53
C GLY A 807 -41.48 14.43 -19.36
N SER A 808 -40.31 14.47 -18.71
CA SER A 808 -39.69 13.42 -17.86
C SER A 808 -40.18 11.96 -17.98
N PHE A 809 -39.43 11.10 -18.69
CA PHE A 809 -39.66 9.66 -18.70
C PHE A 809 -39.02 8.96 -17.49
N GLY A 810 -39.82 8.28 -16.67
CA GLY A 810 -39.35 7.40 -15.59
C GLY A 810 -39.07 5.97 -16.08
N SER A 811 -38.09 5.31 -15.47
CA SER A 811 -37.81 3.88 -15.72
C SER A 811 -38.48 3.00 -14.66
N HIS A 812 -39.40 2.13 -15.07
CA HIS A 812 -39.90 1.06 -14.21
C HIS A 812 -38.89 -0.09 -14.15
N HIS A 813 -38.32 -0.35 -12.97
CA HIS A 813 -38.05 -1.72 -12.54
C HIS A 813 -38.22 -1.83 -11.02
N HIS A 814 -38.90 -2.88 -10.56
CA HIS A 814 -39.09 -3.16 -9.13
C HIS A 814 -37.76 -3.59 -8.50
N ASN A 815 -37.36 -2.91 -7.42
CA ASN A 815 -36.34 -3.40 -6.50
C ASN A 815 -37.05 -3.89 -5.22
N GLN A 816 -36.79 -5.13 -4.81
CA GLN A 816 -37.36 -5.71 -3.59
C GLN A 816 -36.41 -5.48 -2.42
N ASN A 817 -36.72 -4.50 -1.56
CA ASN A 817 -35.95 -4.26 -0.34
C ASN A 817 -36.31 -5.31 0.72
N TYR A 818 -35.33 -6.09 1.15
CA TYR A 818 -35.44 -6.95 2.33
C TYR A 818 -35.03 -6.19 3.59
N CYS A 819 -35.95 -6.06 4.55
CA CYS A 819 -35.62 -5.56 5.88
C CYS A 819 -35.22 -6.72 6.79
N TYR A 820 -34.05 -6.63 7.43
CA TYR A 820 -33.65 -7.52 8.51
C TYR A 820 -33.86 -6.81 9.86
N GLN A 821 -34.43 -7.51 10.83
CA GLN A 821 -34.61 -7.02 12.20
C GLN A 821 -33.78 -7.88 13.15
N VAL A 822 -32.90 -7.24 13.91
CA VAL A 822 -32.02 -7.90 14.90
C VAL A 822 -32.62 -7.73 16.29
N CYS A 823 -32.76 -8.84 17.02
CA CYS A 823 -33.17 -8.84 18.42
C CYS A 823 -31.98 -9.19 19.31
N LEU A 824 -31.57 -8.27 20.18
CA LEU A 824 -30.54 -8.50 21.20
C LEU A 824 -31.20 -8.89 22.52
N THR A 825 -30.71 -9.95 23.17
CA THR A 825 -31.08 -10.34 24.53
C THR A 825 -29.97 -9.96 25.53
N PRO A 826 -30.28 -9.71 26.82
CA PRO A 826 -29.33 -9.09 27.76
C PRO A 826 -28.07 -9.90 28.08
N GLU A 827 -28.03 -11.18 27.73
CA GLU A 827 -26.95 -12.11 28.10
C GLU A 827 -25.79 -12.15 27.09
N SER A 828 -25.93 -11.49 25.93
CA SER A 828 -24.96 -11.55 24.82
C SER A 828 -23.67 -10.73 25.06
N ALA A 829 -23.55 -10.00 26.17
CA ALA A 829 -22.51 -9.00 26.41
C ALA A 829 -21.19 -9.55 27.01
N LYS A 830 -20.83 -10.82 26.75
CA LYS A 830 -19.67 -11.49 27.40
C LYS A 830 -18.82 -12.45 26.54
N THR A 831 -19.05 -12.54 25.22
CA THR A 831 -18.24 -13.41 24.33
C THR A 831 -18.11 -12.85 22.91
N ASP A 832 -16.88 -12.73 22.39
CA ASP A 832 -16.56 -12.16 21.07
C ASP A 832 -16.83 -13.08 19.87
N LEU A 833 -17.92 -13.86 19.90
CA LEU A 833 -18.31 -14.78 18.82
C LEU A 833 -19.80 -14.67 18.49
N MET A 834 -20.13 -14.06 17.33
CA MET A 834 -21.50 -13.98 16.84
C MET A 834 -21.90 -15.26 16.08
N PHE A 835 -22.69 -16.13 16.72
CA PHE A 835 -23.32 -17.27 16.05
C PHE A 835 -24.72 -16.91 15.52
N LEU A 836 -24.84 -16.70 14.21
CA LEU A 836 -26.15 -16.63 13.54
C LEU A 836 -26.72 -18.04 13.35
N LYS A 837 -27.97 -18.25 13.77
CA LYS A 837 -28.68 -19.54 13.63
C LYS A 837 -30.07 -19.31 13.02
N PRO A 838 -30.44 -19.98 11.91
CA PRO A 838 -31.70 -19.72 11.22
C PRO A 838 -32.91 -20.30 11.98
N CYS A 839 -34.00 -19.54 12.01
CA CYS A 839 -35.28 -19.98 12.59
C CYS A 839 -36.03 -20.91 11.61
N SER A 840 -36.39 -22.12 12.07
CA SER A 840 -37.20 -23.07 11.29
C SER A 840 -38.69 -22.68 11.30
N PRO A 841 -39.43 -22.83 10.18
CA PRO A 841 -40.83 -22.42 10.10
C PRO A 841 -41.81 -23.48 10.63
N SER A 842 -42.69 -23.09 11.56
CA SER A 842 -43.84 -23.89 12.01
C SER A 842 -45.15 -23.37 11.39
N ARG A 843 -45.91 -24.25 10.71
CA ARG A 843 -47.24 -23.96 10.13
C ARG A 843 -48.31 -23.76 11.21
N SER A 844 -49.15 -22.73 11.06
CA SER A 844 -50.62 -22.84 11.25
C SER A 844 -51.41 -21.64 10.69
N THR A 845 -52.11 -21.88 9.58
CA THR A 845 -53.50 -21.48 9.26
C THR A 845 -54.03 -20.06 9.55
N ASP A 846 -54.35 -19.38 8.45
CA ASP A 846 -55.65 -18.74 8.12
C ASP A 846 -56.21 -17.51 8.88
N ALA A 847 -56.68 -16.55 8.06
CA ALA A 847 -57.64 -15.45 8.34
C ALA A 847 -57.13 -14.25 9.20
N GLU A 848 -57.49 -12.99 8.93
CA GLU A 848 -58.32 -12.40 7.85
C GLU A 848 -58.06 -10.88 7.66
N HIS A 849 -58.62 -10.29 6.60
CA HIS A 849 -58.95 -8.85 6.41
C HIS A 849 -57.92 -7.71 6.67
N ASN A 850 -57.53 -7.06 5.56
CA ASN A 850 -57.25 -5.60 5.47
C ASN A 850 -58.61 -4.82 5.54
N PRO A 851 -58.70 -3.49 5.81
CA PRO A 851 -57.80 -2.43 5.29
C PRO A 851 -57.49 -1.18 6.17
N CYS A 852 -56.46 -0.42 5.74
CA CYS A 852 -56.29 1.06 5.78
C CYS A 852 -56.93 1.90 6.93
N GLY A 853 -56.11 2.63 7.72
CA GLY A 853 -56.60 3.67 8.65
C GLY A 853 -55.51 4.66 9.12
N ALA A 854 -55.77 5.95 8.94
CA ALA A 854 -54.83 7.07 9.01
C ALA A 854 -54.57 7.69 10.42
N ILE A 855 -53.37 8.29 10.58
CA ILE A 855 -53.11 9.66 11.12
C ILE A 855 -53.46 10.02 12.60
N VAL A 856 -52.44 10.59 13.30
CA VAL A 856 -52.47 11.56 14.44
C VAL A 856 -52.55 11.09 15.92
N THR A 857 -51.52 11.53 16.68
CA THR A 857 -51.34 11.79 18.13
C THR A 857 -52.18 11.11 19.23
N GLY A 858 -51.48 10.56 20.23
CA GLY A 858 -51.28 11.27 21.51
C GLY A 858 -52.08 10.84 22.77
N TYR A 859 -51.36 10.78 23.90
CA TYR A 859 -51.82 10.86 25.30
C TYR A 859 -52.65 9.73 25.96
N SER A 860 -51.96 9.04 26.90
CA SER A 860 -52.36 8.70 28.29
C SER A 860 -53.56 7.78 28.62
N ASP A 861 -53.32 6.95 29.67
CA ASP A 861 -54.24 6.50 30.73
C ASP A 861 -55.51 5.72 30.31
N GLN A 862 -55.66 4.42 30.63
CA GLN A 862 -55.88 3.93 32.00
C GLN A 862 -55.75 2.39 32.17
N GLN A 863 -55.54 1.95 33.40
CA GLN A 863 -55.56 0.55 33.87
C GLN A 863 -56.91 0.25 34.58
N PRO A 864 -57.47 -0.97 34.44
CA PRO A 864 -57.73 -1.84 35.61
C PRO A 864 -57.57 -3.36 35.28
N ASP A 865 -57.47 -4.35 36.19
CA ASP A 865 -57.31 -4.39 37.66
C ASP A 865 -56.92 -5.83 38.14
N ILE A 866 -56.44 -5.98 39.40
CA ILE A 866 -56.70 -7.09 40.38
C ILE A 866 -56.42 -8.57 39.96
N ILE A 867 -55.78 -9.50 40.71
CA ILE A 867 -55.26 -9.70 42.09
C ILE A 867 -53.84 -10.39 41.98
N SER A 868 -52.97 -10.62 42.97
CA SER A 868 -53.12 -10.79 44.44
C SER A 868 -51.78 -10.66 45.20
N ASN A 869 -51.82 -10.17 46.45
CA ASN A 869 -50.90 -10.39 47.60
C ASN A 869 -49.35 -10.24 47.43
N GLY A 870 -48.60 -9.55 48.30
CA GLY A 870 -48.98 -8.69 49.43
C GLY A 870 -47.90 -8.61 50.54
N SER A 871 -47.81 -7.43 51.20
CA SER A 871 -47.02 -7.13 52.42
C SER A 871 -45.48 -6.95 52.22
N ILE A 872 -44.76 -6.10 52.98
CA ILE A 872 -45.17 -5.08 53.98
C ILE A 872 -44.05 -4.03 54.22
N LEU A 873 -44.43 -2.75 54.43
CA LEU A 873 -43.67 -1.62 55.05
C LEU A 873 -42.26 -1.24 54.49
N SER A 874 -41.83 0.04 54.48
CA SER A 874 -42.54 1.32 54.72
C SER A 874 -41.70 2.52 54.26
N ASN A 875 -42.40 3.56 53.78
CA ASN A 875 -42.23 5.01 54.01
C ASN A 875 -40.89 5.59 54.56
N GLU A 876 -40.49 6.83 54.27
CA GLU A 876 -40.81 7.83 53.22
C GLU A 876 -40.04 9.13 53.58
N THR A 877 -40.31 10.24 52.88
CA THR A 877 -39.96 11.64 53.24
C THR A 877 -38.47 12.04 53.09
N LYS A 878 -38.14 13.26 52.62
CA LYS A 878 -39.01 14.32 52.05
C LYS A 878 -38.25 15.21 51.04
N HIS A 879 -39.06 15.78 50.15
CA HIS A 879 -39.08 17.16 49.63
C HIS A 879 -37.95 18.15 50.00
N GLN A 880 -37.61 19.15 49.17
CA GLN A 880 -38.05 19.57 47.81
C GLN A 880 -37.18 20.75 47.34
N ARG A 881 -37.04 20.93 46.01
CA ARG A 881 -36.85 22.23 45.29
C ARG A 881 -35.62 23.11 45.64
N ALA A 882 -35.11 23.97 44.77
CA ALA A 882 -35.16 24.08 43.29
C ALA A 882 -34.05 25.08 42.84
N GLU A 883 -33.69 25.06 41.54
CA GLU A 883 -33.39 26.21 40.65
C GLU A 883 -32.50 27.41 41.12
N LEU A 884 -31.64 28.05 40.30
CA LEU A 884 -31.09 27.80 38.95
C LEU A 884 -29.89 28.77 38.69
N SER A 885 -29.31 28.69 37.47
CA SER A 885 -28.54 29.74 36.75
C SER A 885 -27.21 30.32 37.28
N TYR A 886 -26.12 29.83 36.68
CA TYR A 886 -25.07 30.57 35.91
C TYR A 886 -24.53 31.96 36.33
N LEU A 887 -23.20 32.04 36.51
CA LEU A 887 -22.16 32.80 35.74
C LEU A 887 -20.78 32.54 36.41
N VAL A 888 -19.67 32.17 35.74
CA VAL A 888 -18.67 32.99 35.00
C VAL A 888 -18.07 34.12 35.90
N ASP A 889 -16.75 34.25 36.15
CA ASP A 889 -15.52 33.81 35.43
C ASP A 889 -14.33 33.42 36.39
N ARG A 890 -13.12 33.25 35.83
CA ARG A 890 -11.80 32.89 36.45
C ARG A 890 -11.01 34.16 36.92
N PRO A 891 -9.66 34.22 37.06
CA PRO A 891 -8.60 33.23 37.42
C PRO A 891 -7.56 33.74 38.49
N ARG A 892 -6.68 32.84 39.00
CA ARG A 892 -5.21 32.98 39.35
C ARG A 892 -4.78 31.80 40.27
N ARG A 893 -3.65 31.07 40.07
CA ARG A 893 -2.23 31.34 40.43
C ARG A 893 -2.06 31.88 41.87
N VAL A 894 -1.14 31.41 42.73
CA VAL A 894 0.28 30.99 42.53
C VAL A 894 0.67 29.78 43.42
N ASN A 895 1.77 29.11 43.10
CA ASN A 895 2.46 28.05 43.87
C ASN A 895 2.78 28.42 45.34
N SER A 896 2.95 27.44 46.24
CA SER A 896 4.30 27.01 46.75
C SER A 896 4.27 26.03 47.95
N SER A 897 5.18 25.06 47.91
CA SER A 897 5.92 24.42 49.04
C SER A 897 5.24 24.06 50.39
N ALA A 898 4.93 22.77 50.54
CA ALA A 898 5.64 21.82 51.44
C ALA A 898 5.48 21.85 52.99
N PHE A 899 6.06 20.79 53.59
CA PHE A 899 6.39 20.51 55.00
C PHE A 899 5.32 19.91 55.94
N GLN A 900 5.63 18.67 56.38
CA GLN A 900 5.50 18.07 57.73
C GLN A 900 4.17 18.13 58.53
N GLU A 901 3.87 17.23 59.47
CA GLU A 901 4.15 15.79 59.69
C GLU A 901 3.34 15.39 60.95
N ALA A 902 2.87 14.13 61.05
CA ALA A 902 2.24 13.57 62.26
C ALA A 902 0.88 14.23 62.70
N ASP A 903 0.10 13.74 63.68
CA ASP A 903 0.37 12.65 64.62
C ASP A 903 -0.90 11.96 65.23
N ILE A 904 -0.69 10.76 65.80
CA ILE A 904 -1.48 9.96 66.79
C ILE A 904 -2.91 9.39 66.51
N VAL A 905 -3.15 8.19 67.09
CA VAL A 905 -4.40 7.48 67.53
C VAL A 905 -5.44 6.96 66.50
N SER A 906 -6.09 5.78 66.68
CA SER A 906 -5.99 4.75 67.76
C SER A 906 -6.48 3.32 67.38
N SER A 907 -5.84 2.33 68.02
CA SER A 907 -6.42 1.11 68.62
C SER A 907 -6.89 -0.12 67.78
N LYS A 908 -6.61 -1.31 68.36
CA LYS A 908 -7.34 -2.60 68.30
C LYS A 908 -7.22 -3.47 67.03
N ASP A 909 -7.17 -4.81 67.13
CA ASP A 909 -6.91 -5.72 68.28
C ASP A 909 -6.54 -7.13 67.76
N SER A 910 -5.83 -7.95 68.55
CA SER A 910 -5.61 -9.42 68.40
C SER A 910 -4.87 -9.94 67.14
N GLY A 911 -4.01 -10.97 67.21
CA GLY A 911 -3.47 -11.70 68.37
C GLY A 911 -2.70 -12.99 67.98
N HIS A 912 -1.75 -13.41 68.84
CA HIS A 912 -0.87 -14.61 68.75
C HIS A 912 0.14 -14.65 67.56
N GLY A 913 1.35 -15.21 67.72
CA GLY A 913 1.98 -15.78 68.92
C GLY A 913 3.44 -16.24 68.70
N ASP A 914 4.10 -16.64 69.79
CA ASP A 914 5.32 -17.46 69.89
C ASP A 914 6.69 -16.85 69.45
N SER A 915 7.27 -16.05 70.35
CA SER A 915 8.46 -16.37 71.19
C SER A 915 9.35 -17.58 70.86
N GLU A 916 10.64 -17.71 71.24
CA GLU A 916 11.75 -16.91 71.86
C GLU A 916 13.02 -17.83 71.81
N GLN A 917 14.29 -17.52 72.17
CA GLN A 917 15.03 -16.39 72.78
C GLN A 917 16.54 -16.55 72.38
N GLY A 918 17.45 -15.60 72.69
CA GLY A 918 18.91 -15.90 72.72
C GLY A 918 19.89 -14.75 72.46
N ASP A 919 20.46 -14.17 73.52
CA ASP A 919 21.37 -13.01 73.50
C ASP A 919 22.80 -13.30 72.99
N SER A 920 23.48 -12.31 72.38
CA SER A 920 24.62 -11.58 73.02
C SER A 920 25.56 -10.80 72.05
N ASP A 921 25.62 -9.49 72.28
CA ASP A 921 26.77 -8.54 72.31
C ASP A 921 27.93 -8.50 71.28
N HIS A 922 28.10 -7.27 70.75
CA HIS A 922 29.33 -6.50 70.46
C HIS A 922 30.24 -6.72 69.21
N ASP A 923 30.26 -5.65 68.40
CA ASP A 923 31.41 -4.91 67.85
C ASP A 923 32.20 -5.31 66.57
N VAL A 924 31.88 -4.59 65.49
CA VAL A 924 32.80 -3.67 64.75
C VAL A 924 34.05 -4.28 64.07
N THR A 925 33.95 -4.64 62.77
CA THR A 925 34.56 -3.86 61.65
C THR A 925 34.31 -4.38 60.22
N ASN A 926 34.11 -3.44 59.30
CA ASN A 926 34.42 -3.41 57.84
C ASN A 926 34.74 -4.67 57.02
N ARG A 927 34.08 -4.74 55.85
CA ARG A 927 34.56 -5.25 54.54
C ARG A 927 34.95 -6.74 54.45
N GLY A 928 33.95 -7.58 54.14
CA GLY A 928 34.17 -8.97 53.72
C GLY A 928 34.87 -9.11 52.35
N GLN A 929 35.52 -10.26 52.14
CA GLN A 929 36.20 -10.65 50.90
C GLN A 929 35.49 -11.82 50.21
N SER A 930 35.63 -11.86 48.87
CA SER A 930 35.71 -13.05 48.01
C SER A 930 34.84 -14.30 48.26
N ALA A 931 33.93 -14.51 47.30
CA ALA A 931 33.76 -15.75 46.51
C ALA A 931 33.28 -17.06 47.16
N GLY A 932 32.22 -17.63 46.58
CA GLY A 932 31.92 -19.07 46.66
C GLY A 932 30.48 -19.46 46.28
N MET A 933 30.27 -19.88 45.01
CA MET A 933 29.23 -20.85 44.56
C MET A 933 27.74 -20.42 44.71
N ASP A 934 26.76 -20.87 43.92
CA ASP A 934 26.71 -21.56 42.61
C ASP A 934 25.30 -21.32 41.99
N LEU A 935 24.92 -22.06 40.93
CA LEU A 935 23.54 -22.25 40.40
C LEU A 935 22.94 -21.17 39.47
N PHE A 936 23.38 -21.18 38.21
CA PHE A 936 22.44 -21.28 37.07
C PHE A 936 21.99 -22.75 36.95
N SER A 937 20.82 -23.14 36.45
CA SER A 937 19.68 -22.43 35.83
C SER A 937 18.43 -23.33 35.91
N ASN A 938 17.22 -22.83 35.61
CA ASN A 938 16.13 -23.71 35.22
C ASN A 938 15.30 -23.14 34.06
N CYS A 939 14.62 -24.02 33.33
CA CYS A 939 14.36 -23.88 31.89
C CYS A 939 13.20 -22.95 31.49
N THR A 940 13.30 -22.36 30.30
CA THR A 940 12.17 -22.27 29.37
C THR A 940 11.93 -23.64 28.73
N GLU A 941 10.71 -24.16 28.78
CA GLU A 941 10.22 -25.15 27.81
C GLU A 941 8.70 -25.09 27.79
N GLU A 942 8.13 -24.83 26.61
CA GLU A 942 6.92 -25.53 26.20
C GLU A 942 6.91 -25.63 24.67
N CYS A 943 7.46 -26.73 24.17
CA CYS A 943 7.46 -27.26 22.80
C CYS A 943 8.77 -27.11 21.99
N LYS A 944 9.70 -28.06 22.24
CA LYS A 944 9.77 -29.22 21.32
C LYS A 944 10.34 -30.50 21.95
N ALA A 945 9.54 -31.56 21.90
CA ALA A 945 10.01 -32.92 22.18
C ALA A 945 10.89 -33.48 21.03
N LEU A 946 11.63 -34.56 21.35
CA LEU A 946 12.43 -35.43 20.46
C LEU A 946 13.88 -34.99 20.17
N GLY A 947 14.85 -35.55 20.91
CA GLY A 947 16.18 -35.87 20.35
C GLY A 947 17.43 -35.34 21.07
N HIS A 948 18.15 -36.25 21.72
CA HIS A 948 19.42 -36.08 22.44
C HIS A 948 20.57 -35.31 21.72
N SER A 949 21.13 -34.32 22.44
CA SER A 949 22.52 -34.22 22.95
C SER A 949 23.73 -34.09 21.97
N ASP A 950 24.89 -33.46 22.29
CA ASP A 950 25.45 -32.89 23.54
C ASP A 950 26.38 -31.66 23.30
N ARG A 951 26.52 -30.80 24.32
CA ARG A 951 27.68 -29.98 24.82
C ARG A 951 28.94 -29.71 23.95
N CYS A 952 29.69 -28.58 24.04
CA CYS A 952 29.55 -27.29 24.74
C CYS A 952 30.66 -26.27 24.36
N TRP A 953 30.40 -24.98 24.66
CA TRP A 953 31.34 -23.89 25.05
C TRP A 953 32.19 -23.09 24.03
N MET A 954 32.43 -21.83 24.43
CA MET A 954 33.20 -20.75 23.76
C MET A 954 34.52 -20.48 24.55
N PRO A 955 35.40 -19.55 24.11
CA PRO A 955 35.28 -18.18 24.64
C PRO A 955 35.71 -17.05 23.66
N SER A 956 35.44 -15.79 24.06
CA SER A 956 35.82 -14.56 23.34
C SER A 956 37.04 -13.88 23.97
N PHE A 957 37.91 -13.23 23.19
CA PHE A 957 38.73 -12.08 23.63
C PHE A 957 39.23 -11.24 22.43
N VAL A 958 39.76 -10.03 22.70
CA VAL A 958 40.02 -8.95 21.72
C VAL A 958 41.55 -8.70 21.52
N PRO A 959 42.00 -7.68 20.75
CA PRO A 959 42.82 -7.88 19.54
C PRO A 959 44.34 -7.79 19.78
N SER A 960 45.13 -8.19 18.77
CA SER A 960 46.57 -7.89 18.67
C SER A 960 47.07 -7.93 17.21
N ASP A 961 48.04 -7.09 16.89
CA ASP A 961 48.63 -6.96 15.56
C ASP A 961 49.55 -8.13 15.13
N GLY A 962 49.70 -8.26 13.81
CA GLY A 962 50.98 -8.60 13.19
C GLY A 962 51.27 -10.08 12.90
N ARG A 963 51.31 -10.42 11.61
CA ARG A 963 52.21 -11.46 11.07
C ARG A 963 52.86 -11.04 9.75
N GLN A 964 54.19 -11.07 9.73
CA GLN A 964 54.97 -11.22 8.49
C GLN A 964 55.00 -12.70 8.07
N ALA A 965 55.24 -12.94 6.77
CA ALA A 965 55.84 -14.15 6.17
C ALA A 965 55.19 -15.52 6.51
N ALA A 966 54.63 -16.22 5.52
CA ALA A 966 55.34 -17.20 4.67
C ALA A 966 55.72 -18.51 5.42
N ASP A 967 55.53 -19.71 4.86
CA ASP A 967 55.17 -20.06 3.48
C ASP A 967 54.61 -21.51 3.38
N TYR A 968 54.38 -21.96 2.14
CA TYR A 968 54.20 -23.35 1.68
C TYR A 968 52.82 -24.07 1.73
N ARG A 969 52.47 -24.57 0.53
CA ARG A 969 51.59 -25.73 0.23
C ARG A 969 52.18 -27.02 0.86
N SER A 970 51.49 -28.14 1.03
CA SER A 970 50.51 -28.77 0.13
C SER A 970 49.68 -29.89 0.78
N ASN A 971 48.52 -30.20 0.19
CA ASN A 971 47.82 -31.46 0.42
C ASN A 971 48.65 -32.65 -0.14
N LEU A 972 48.84 -33.73 0.62
CA LEU A 972 48.13 -34.99 0.35
C LEU A 972 48.22 -36.02 1.52
N HIS A 973 47.04 -36.55 1.84
CA HIS A 973 46.64 -37.87 2.36
C HIS A 973 47.69 -38.98 2.63
N VAL A 974 47.45 -39.79 3.68
CA VAL A 974 48.02 -41.14 3.91
C VAL A 974 46.88 -42.11 4.33
N PRO A 975 46.83 -43.39 3.87
CA PRO A 975 45.61 -44.21 3.91
C PRO A 975 45.71 -45.55 4.67
N GLY A 976 44.60 -46.30 4.71
CA GLY A 976 44.48 -47.72 5.10
C GLY A 976 43.00 -48.12 5.29
N MET A 977 42.54 -49.35 5.01
CA MET A 977 43.27 -50.53 4.51
C MET A 977 42.33 -51.53 3.82
N ASP A 978 42.94 -52.43 3.02
CA ASP A 978 42.42 -53.67 2.42
C ASP A 978 41.38 -53.54 1.27
N SER A 979 41.35 -54.43 0.26
CA SER A 979 42.31 -55.47 -0.22
C SER A 979 41.87 -55.94 -1.64
N VAL A 980 42.57 -56.78 -2.43
CA VAL A 980 43.81 -57.56 -2.21
C VAL A 980 44.83 -57.43 -3.36
N PRO A 981 44.50 -57.70 -4.66
CA PRO A 981 45.49 -58.16 -5.65
C PRO A 981 45.66 -57.21 -6.86
N ASP A 982 46.57 -57.40 -7.83
CA ASP A 982 47.49 -58.53 -8.10
C ASP A 982 48.83 -58.09 -8.76
N THR A 983 49.66 -59.06 -9.16
CA THR A 983 50.91 -58.98 -9.96
C THR A 983 51.02 -57.82 -10.98
N GLU A 984 52.02 -56.91 -10.90
CA GLU A 984 53.47 -57.03 -11.25
C GLU A 984 53.77 -56.83 -12.78
N VAL A 985 54.85 -56.18 -13.27
CA VAL A 985 56.16 -55.80 -12.67
C VAL A 985 56.96 -54.65 -13.42
N PHE A 986 57.88 -53.96 -12.72
CA PHE A 986 59.07 -53.12 -13.13
C PHE A 986 59.04 -51.69 -13.77
N GLU A 987 59.75 -50.78 -13.04
CA GLU A 987 60.67 -49.63 -13.34
C GLU A 987 60.70 -48.77 -14.64
N PRO A 988 60.91 -47.43 -14.46
CA PRO A 988 61.62 -46.53 -15.39
C PRO A 988 62.69 -45.60 -14.71
N PRO A 989 63.63 -44.98 -15.47
CA PRO A 989 64.49 -43.89 -14.96
C PRO A 989 64.51 -42.55 -15.77
N GLU A 990 64.67 -41.45 -15.02
CA GLU A 990 65.42 -40.20 -15.31
C GLU A 990 65.21 -39.35 -16.59
N ALA A 991 64.94 -38.03 -16.41
CA ALA A 991 65.94 -36.95 -16.61
C ALA A 991 65.41 -35.53 -16.27
N GLN A 992 66.32 -34.63 -15.83
CA GLN A 992 66.17 -33.16 -15.68
C GLN A 992 67.12 -32.45 -16.67
N PRO A 993 67.53 -31.14 -16.55
CA PRO A 993 66.92 -29.91 -16.00
C PRO A 993 66.72 -28.86 -17.14
N GLY A 994 66.44 -27.55 -16.99
CA GLY A 994 66.30 -26.64 -15.83
C GLY A 994 67.20 -25.37 -15.96
N ALA A 995 66.88 -24.30 -15.21
CA ALA A 995 67.59 -23.00 -15.08
C ALA A 995 67.38 -21.93 -16.19
N GLU A 996 67.31 -20.61 -15.93
CA GLU A 996 67.20 -19.85 -14.65
C GLU A 996 66.77 -18.37 -14.85
N ARG A 997 66.13 -17.76 -13.81
CA ARG A 997 66.05 -16.31 -13.46
C ARG A 997 65.30 -15.36 -14.44
N SER A 998 64.59 -14.31 -14.00
CA SER A 998 64.26 -13.80 -12.65
C SER A 998 62.98 -12.92 -12.65
N PHE A 999 62.40 -12.67 -11.47
CA PHE A 999 61.20 -11.82 -11.21
C PHE A 999 61.35 -10.35 -11.71
N SER A 1000 60.30 -9.55 -11.92
CA SER A 1000 58.95 -9.56 -11.30
C SER A 1000 57.80 -9.10 -12.24
N THR A 1001 56.56 -9.39 -11.83
CA THR A 1001 55.26 -9.03 -12.48
C THR A 1001 54.94 -7.52 -12.38
N PHE A 1002 54.48 -6.83 -13.45
CA PHE A 1002 53.14 -6.83 -14.09
C PHE A 1002 51.99 -6.31 -13.21
N GLY A 1003 51.07 -5.43 -13.65
CA GLY A 1003 50.88 -4.67 -14.91
C GLY A 1003 49.88 -3.51 -14.65
N LYS A 1004 49.69 -2.43 -15.44
CA LYS A 1004 49.66 -2.23 -16.90
C LYS A 1004 48.68 -3.14 -17.66
N GLU A 1005 47.98 -2.71 -18.71
CA GLU A 1005 47.42 -1.43 -19.20
C GLU A 1005 46.92 -1.70 -20.64
N LYS A 1006 45.73 -1.19 -20.99
CA LYS A 1006 45.24 -0.76 -22.32
C LYS A 1006 45.92 -1.23 -23.64
N ALA A 1007 45.10 -1.94 -24.44
CA ALA A 1007 44.61 -1.52 -25.77
C ALA A 1007 45.38 -1.83 -27.09
N LEU A 1008 44.64 -1.65 -28.21
CA LEU A 1008 45.04 -1.61 -29.64
C LEU A 1008 45.41 -2.97 -30.32
N HIS A 1009 45.25 -3.20 -31.64
CA HIS A 1009 44.64 -2.41 -32.73
C HIS A 1009 44.24 -3.26 -33.98
N GLY A 1010 43.60 -2.63 -34.99
CA GLY A 1010 43.58 -3.06 -36.41
C GLY A 1010 42.23 -3.59 -36.96
N THR A 1011 41.89 -3.47 -38.26
CA THR A 1011 42.45 -2.65 -39.36
C THR A 1011 41.53 -2.70 -40.61
N LEU A 1012 41.53 -1.65 -41.47
CA LEU A 1012 41.14 -1.67 -42.92
C LEU A 1012 39.64 -1.95 -43.25
N GLU A 1013 39.02 -1.54 -44.38
CA GLU A 1013 39.29 -0.48 -45.39
C GLU A 1013 37.95 0.05 -45.99
N ARG A 1014 37.93 0.70 -47.17
CA ARG A 1014 36.78 1.50 -47.69
C ARG A 1014 36.69 1.55 -49.23
N LYS A 1015 35.51 1.20 -49.81
CA LYS A 1015 34.99 1.41 -51.21
C LYS A 1015 33.87 0.37 -51.48
N GLU A 1016 32.88 0.47 -52.39
CA GLU A 1016 32.34 1.56 -53.25
C GLU A 1016 30.87 1.22 -53.71
N LEU A 1017 30.13 2.23 -54.19
CA LEU A 1017 29.11 2.31 -55.29
C LEU A 1017 28.50 1.01 -55.91
N ASP A 1018 27.26 0.94 -56.42
CA ASP A 1018 26.08 1.84 -56.62
C ASP A 1018 24.84 0.93 -56.94
N GLY A 1019 23.55 1.30 -57.02
CA GLY A 1019 22.79 2.57 -56.93
C GLY A 1019 21.45 2.36 -56.18
N LEU A 1020 20.25 2.80 -56.59
CA LEU A 1020 19.70 3.48 -57.79
C LEU A 1020 18.55 4.43 -57.36
N LEU A 1021 18.43 5.61 -57.99
CA LEU A 1021 17.24 6.50 -58.08
C LEU A 1021 16.68 7.18 -56.79
N SER A 1022 16.02 8.36 -56.81
CA SER A 1022 16.41 9.69 -57.35
C SER A 1022 15.39 10.82 -57.02
N ASN A 1023 15.80 11.87 -56.26
CA ASN A 1023 15.17 13.23 -56.14
C ASN A 1023 13.71 13.31 -55.59
N THR A 1024 13.12 14.43 -55.09
CA THR A 1024 13.43 15.90 -55.06
C THR A 1024 13.01 16.63 -53.75
N ARG A 1025 13.75 17.69 -53.37
CA ARG A 1025 13.39 18.95 -52.64
C ARG A 1025 12.00 19.15 -51.95
N ALA A 1026 12.02 19.48 -50.63
CA ALA A 1026 11.72 20.77 -49.93
C ALA A 1026 10.53 21.71 -50.35
N PRO A 1027 9.99 22.67 -49.52
CA PRO A 1027 10.23 23.05 -48.10
C PRO A 1027 8.93 23.29 -47.24
N TYR A 1028 8.83 24.40 -46.47
CA TYR A 1028 8.00 24.63 -45.26
C TYR A 1028 7.13 25.92 -45.34
N LYS A 1029 5.84 25.91 -44.89
CA LYS A 1029 4.92 27.08 -44.61
C LYS A 1029 4.57 28.05 -45.78
N PRO A 1030 3.60 29.01 -45.65
CA PRO A 1030 2.32 29.08 -44.91
C PRO A 1030 1.11 29.38 -45.87
N PRO A 1031 -0.06 29.91 -45.41
CA PRO A 1031 -0.37 31.34 -45.67
C PRO A 1031 -1.17 32.06 -44.55
N TYR A 1032 -1.61 33.32 -44.77
CA TYR A 1032 -2.09 34.26 -43.73
C TYR A 1032 -3.15 35.27 -44.28
N LEU A 1033 -4.22 35.55 -43.49
CA LEU A 1033 -5.15 36.72 -43.46
C LEU A 1033 -5.98 37.25 -44.69
N LYS A 1034 -7.29 37.49 -44.40
CA LYS A 1034 -8.19 38.62 -44.84
C LYS A 1034 -8.66 38.65 -46.32
N ARG A 1035 -9.83 39.19 -46.73
CA ARG A 1035 -10.91 40.10 -46.18
C ARG A 1035 -12.25 39.76 -46.95
N LEU A 1036 -13.46 40.38 -46.92
CA LEU A 1036 -14.13 41.58 -46.34
C LEU A 1036 -15.69 41.42 -46.47
N CYS A 1037 -16.52 41.96 -45.54
CA CYS A 1037 -17.98 42.33 -45.66
C CYS A 1037 -19.07 41.26 -46.03
N SER A 1038 -20.36 41.39 -45.67
CA SER A 1038 -21.12 42.46 -44.95
C SER A 1038 -22.41 41.97 -44.22
N ASP A 1039 -22.63 42.51 -43.02
CA ASP A 1039 -23.88 43.04 -42.38
C ASP A 1039 -25.18 42.24 -42.10
N SER A 1040 -25.61 42.33 -40.82
CA SER A 1040 -27.02 42.46 -40.31
C SER A 1040 -27.91 41.18 -40.24
N GLN A 1041 -28.91 40.99 -39.35
CA GLN A 1041 -29.54 41.75 -38.22
C GLN A 1041 -29.77 40.77 -37.00
N ILE A 1042 -29.74 41.20 -35.71
CA ILE A 1042 -30.87 41.62 -34.81
C ILE A 1042 -32.05 40.60 -34.79
N THR A 1043 -32.63 40.14 -33.66
CA THR A 1043 -32.55 40.57 -32.24
C THR A 1043 -31.68 39.69 -31.35
#